data_AF-A0A8J5IAI2-F1
#
_entry.id   AF-A0A8J5IAI2-F1
#
_cell.length_a   1.000
_cell.length_b   1.000
_cell.length_c   1.000
_cell.angle_alpha   90.00
_cell.angle_beta   90.00
_cell.angle_gamma   90.00
#
_symmetry.space_group_name_H-M   'P 1'
#
loop_
_entity.id
_entity.type
_entity.pdbx_description
1 polymer ?
#
loop_
_entity_poly.entity_id
_entity_poly.type
_entity_poly.pdbx_seq_one_letter_code
_entity_poly.pdbx_strand_id
1 'polypeptide(L)'
;MQMRNTQEAYKCGTSKQCHAMASQPGPLTQWPWQKLGNLKYLLLAPWLAHSTRNFMVRKAGERATLDLFIFPIFLLRLLLAQLWITVSRLKTANGKQRIVDKSLEFEQVDRERNWDDQIILTALLYYMANVLIPGVPQAPLWDSKGVLVVIALHTGPVEFLYYWFHRALHHHYLYSRYHSHHHASIVTEPITSVIHPFAEELVYFLLFAIPLVTTALTGIISLAAGFGYLIYIDFMNYMGHCNFEMVPKWLFNAFPPLKYFMYTPSFHSLHHTKFRTNYSLFMPIYDYIYGTMDESSEELYEKSLTKKEEIVDVVHLTHLTTLQSMYHSRIAFASLASKPYSNKCYLWILFPFSYALVFVASIFGTTVTVERNKFKKLHMETWVVPRFTFQYLSGIEKEKINDMIENSILEADKMGAKVISLGLLNQDDELNEYGKLYVKRNPMLKAKIVDGTSLATAVLLNRIPEETESVLLVGRVSKLALSLCLALSHKGIKVEVAHKEKYKILKQKMPPELQSYLVLPQCCESKIWLCGNGTHEKEMKKAREGTHFIPISQFPLKTASGDCFYHCTLAMLAPKAYENLHACENWLPRRAMSAWRVAGIVHALEGWDTHECGDMVTNVDRYLLLGPWLAHSVRNFMVRKPGERVTLDMFVFPILLLRLLLGQLWITVSRLQTASRRHRIVDKSLEFEQVDRERNWDDQIILTALIFYMANQLIPGLPHSPWWDSKGVLLLAALHAGPVEFLYYWFHRALHHHYLYSRYHSHHHASIVTEPITSVIHPFAEELVYFLLFLIPLVALVSTGTASLAAGFGYLIYIDFMNYMGHCNFEMVPKWLFNAFPPLKYFMYTPSFHSLHHTKFRTNYSLFMPIYDYIYGTMDESSEELYEKSMIKMEEIVDVVHLTHLTTLQSVFHSRIGFASLASKPYSNQFYLWILFAFSYALVLVASIFGTTLTVERNKLKKLHTETWLVPRFTFHYLSAIGKEKINDMIENSILEADKMGARVISLGLLNQDDELNGYGRLYVKRNPMLKVKIVDGTSLATAVLLNHIPEETESVLLVGRVSKLALSLCSALSRKGIKVEVDDEEKYSILKQKMAPELESLLVLSGSCESEIWLCSNGTSENELQKAREGTHFISVSQFPLKTTRGDCFYHCTPAMLAPKAYENLHACEEGDERVAGIVHALEGWDTHEFGDVVTDVDKVWRAALACGFLPFDAI
;
A
#
# COMPACT_ATOMS: atom_id res chain seq x y z
N MET A 1 17.81 -17.61 2.08
CA MET A 1 18.93 -16.63 2.07
C MET A 1 18.50 -15.15 1.93
N GLN A 2 17.21 -14.80 2.04
CA GLN A 2 16.70 -13.41 1.98
C GLN A 2 16.81 -12.65 3.33
N MET A 3 17.93 -12.76 4.05
CA MET A 3 18.12 -12.14 5.37
C MET A 3 19.36 -11.23 5.51
N ARG A 4 20.01 -10.84 4.41
CA ARG A 4 21.03 -9.76 4.44
C ARG A 4 20.57 -8.40 3.88
N ASN A 5 19.53 -8.35 3.03
CA ASN A 5 19.04 -7.06 2.51
C ASN A 5 17.93 -6.39 3.36
N THR A 6 17.54 -6.98 4.49
CA THR A 6 16.64 -6.32 5.45
C THR A 6 17.38 -5.38 6.41
N GLN A 7 18.70 -5.40 6.52
CA GLN A 7 19.41 -4.41 7.36
C GLN A 7 19.67 -3.07 6.66
N GLU A 8 19.71 -3.01 5.33
CA GLU A 8 19.81 -1.73 4.62
C GLU A 8 18.45 -1.03 4.45
N ALA A 9 17.35 -1.79 4.38
CA ALA A 9 15.99 -1.23 4.39
C ALA A 9 15.58 -0.62 5.74
N TYR A 10 16.26 -0.97 6.84
CA TYR A 10 15.99 -0.42 8.19
C TYR A 10 16.96 0.68 8.63
N LYS A 11 17.90 1.11 7.77
CA LYS A 11 18.70 2.34 7.95
C LYS A 11 18.32 3.49 7.01
N CYS A 12 17.40 3.29 6.07
CA CYS A 12 16.99 4.36 5.14
C CYS A 12 15.59 4.91 5.44
N GLY A 13 15.43 5.50 6.63
CA GLY A 13 14.31 6.39 6.98
C GLY A 13 14.70 7.87 7.04
N THR A 14 15.92 8.20 6.65
CA THR A 14 16.33 9.58 6.37
C THR A 14 16.69 9.68 4.90
N SER A 15 15.68 9.62 4.02
CA SER A 15 15.87 10.28 2.74
C SER A 15 16.19 11.74 3.09
N LYS A 16 17.40 12.19 2.75
CA LYS A 16 17.68 13.61 2.60
C LYS A 16 16.91 14.09 1.36
N GLN A 17 15.58 14.03 1.39
CA GLN A 17 14.81 14.96 0.58
C GLN A 17 15.03 16.32 1.24
N CYS A 18 15.91 17.12 0.66
CA CYS A 18 15.80 18.56 0.82
C CYS A 18 14.41 18.93 0.30
N HIS A 19 13.43 19.04 1.19
CA HIS A 19 12.13 19.58 0.85
C HIS A 19 12.36 20.97 0.24
N ALA A 20 12.04 21.11 -1.04
CA ALA A 20 12.13 22.39 -1.72
C ALA A 20 11.26 23.40 -0.94
N MET A 21 11.89 24.46 -0.42
CA MET A 21 11.21 25.50 0.37
C MET A 21 10.11 26.14 -0.48
N ALA A 22 10.38 26.48 -1.73
CA ALA A 22 9.36 26.94 -2.67
C ALA A 22 9.36 26.10 -3.95
N SER A 23 8.27 26.13 -4.72
CA SER A 23 8.16 25.37 -5.98
C SER A 23 9.26 25.69 -7.00
N GLN A 24 9.76 26.93 -6.98
CA GLN A 24 10.96 27.38 -7.70
C GLN A 24 11.74 28.39 -6.83
N PRO A 25 12.69 27.98 -5.98
CA PRO A 25 13.32 28.88 -4.99
C PRO A 25 13.95 30.15 -5.59
N GLY A 26 13.65 31.33 -5.03
CA GLY A 26 14.30 32.59 -5.39
C GLY A 26 15.59 32.89 -4.58
N PRO A 27 16.29 33.99 -4.84
CA PRO A 27 17.39 34.46 -3.99
C PRO A 27 16.97 34.60 -2.52
N LEU A 28 17.86 34.27 -1.58
CA LEU A 28 17.62 34.36 -0.13
C LEU A 28 16.38 33.57 0.37
N THR A 29 16.00 32.50 -0.33
CA THR A 29 14.90 31.61 0.13
C THR A 29 15.29 30.87 1.42
N GLN A 30 16.55 30.45 1.55
CA GLN A 30 17.04 29.68 2.70
C GLN A 30 17.46 30.58 3.87
N TRP A 31 17.20 30.10 5.09
CA TRP A 31 17.64 30.78 6.32
C TRP A 31 19.16 30.70 6.48
N PRO A 32 19.84 31.78 6.93
CA PRO A 32 21.31 31.81 7.03
C PRO A 32 21.90 30.69 7.90
N TRP A 33 21.16 30.25 8.91
CA TRP A 33 21.58 29.21 9.86
C TRP A 33 20.91 27.85 9.64
N GLN A 34 20.24 27.64 8.50
CA GLN A 34 19.56 26.37 8.21
C GLN A 34 20.49 25.14 8.36
N LYS A 35 21.78 25.30 7.99
CA LYS A 35 22.81 24.25 8.10
C LYS A 35 23.15 23.87 9.56
N LEU A 36 22.89 24.73 10.53
CA LEU A 36 23.14 24.45 11.95
C LEU A 36 22.09 23.48 12.54
N GLY A 37 20.95 23.30 11.88
CA GLY A 37 19.86 22.45 12.38
C GLY A 37 19.47 22.84 13.81
N ASN A 38 19.46 21.87 14.72
CA ASN A 38 19.12 22.10 16.13
C ASN A 38 20.18 22.93 16.90
N LEU A 39 21.38 23.18 16.35
CA LEU A 39 22.44 23.99 16.99
C LEU A 39 22.21 25.51 16.82
N LYS A 40 21.18 25.92 16.07
CA LYS A 40 20.87 27.33 15.79
C LYS A 40 20.68 28.21 17.04
N TYR A 41 20.28 27.64 18.18
CA TYR A 41 20.16 28.40 19.44
C TYR A 41 21.50 28.95 19.96
N LEU A 42 22.63 28.37 19.54
CA LEU A 42 23.97 28.87 19.89
C LEU A 42 24.24 30.28 19.35
N LEU A 43 23.50 30.73 18.33
CA LEU A 43 23.59 32.10 17.80
C LEU A 43 23.29 33.17 18.85
N LEU A 44 22.47 32.84 19.86
CA LEU A 44 22.10 33.76 20.94
C LEU A 44 23.13 33.79 22.08
N ALA A 45 24.01 32.79 22.17
CA ALA A 45 24.92 32.64 23.32
C ALA A 45 25.87 33.84 23.51
N PRO A 46 26.51 34.41 22.48
CA PRO A 46 27.38 35.59 22.65
C PRO A 46 26.63 36.81 23.18
N TRP A 47 25.40 37.03 22.69
CA TRP A 47 24.57 38.16 23.08
C TRP A 47 24.02 38.01 24.50
N LEU A 48 23.60 36.81 24.87
CA LEU A 48 23.18 36.49 26.23
C LEU A 48 24.33 36.70 27.22
N ALA A 49 25.54 36.20 26.88
CA ALA A 49 26.73 36.39 27.69
C ALA A 49 27.09 37.88 27.84
N HIS A 50 26.96 38.66 26.76
CA HIS A 50 27.19 40.10 26.77
C HIS A 50 26.19 40.85 27.67
N SER A 51 24.88 40.58 27.52
CA SER A 51 23.82 41.18 28.34
C SER A 51 23.98 40.81 29.82
N THR A 52 24.23 39.53 30.13
CA THR A 52 24.47 39.08 31.52
C THR A 52 25.70 39.76 32.11
N ARG A 53 26.81 39.87 31.36
CA ARG A 53 28.00 40.59 31.82
C ARG A 53 27.71 42.06 32.08
N ASN A 54 27.03 42.75 31.17
CA ASN A 54 26.68 44.16 31.34
C ASN A 54 25.80 44.38 32.56
N PHE A 55 24.82 43.50 32.80
CA PHE A 55 23.98 43.55 33.98
C PHE A 55 24.76 43.35 35.29
N MET A 56 25.69 42.41 35.31
CA MET A 56 26.50 42.09 36.49
C MET A 56 27.55 43.17 36.81
N VAL A 57 28.16 43.78 35.78
CA VAL A 57 29.29 44.71 35.94
C VAL A 57 28.86 46.17 36.10
N ARG A 58 27.76 46.61 35.47
CA ARG A 58 27.32 48.02 35.49
C ARG A 58 26.54 48.39 36.74
N LYS A 59 26.68 49.65 37.18
CA LYS A 59 25.91 50.24 38.29
C LYS A 59 24.43 50.35 37.90
N ALA A 60 23.54 50.34 38.91
CA ALA A 60 22.09 50.27 38.69
C ALA A 60 21.51 51.35 37.74
N GLY A 61 22.10 52.56 37.70
CA GLY A 61 21.69 53.66 36.80
C GLY A 61 22.31 53.63 35.40
N GLU A 62 23.24 52.72 35.11
CA GLU A 62 23.96 52.59 33.82
C GLU A 62 23.55 51.32 33.04
N ARG A 63 22.65 50.53 33.61
CA ARG A 63 22.14 49.29 33.02
C ARG A 63 21.09 49.64 31.97
N ALA A 64 21.26 49.13 30.74
CA ALA A 64 20.22 49.21 29.73
C ALA A 64 19.04 48.33 30.17
N THR A 65 17.87 48.91 30.37
CA THR A 65 16.68 48.18 30.82
C THR A 65 16.31 47.07 29.83
N LEU A 66 16.52 47.31 28.54
CA LEU A 66 16.24 46.35 27.47
C LEU A 66 17.06 45.05 27.58
N ASP A 67 18.33 45.11 28.00
CA ASP A 67 19.20 43.92 28.14
C ASP A 67 18.59 42.84 29.05
N LEU A 68 17.84 43.26 30.07
CA LEU A 68 17.18 42.37 31.03
C LEU A 68 15.95 41.65 30.47
N PHE A 69 15.25 42.27 29.53
CA PHE A 69 13.94 41.80 29.07
C PHE A 69 14.02 41.00 27.76
N ILE A 70 15.07 41.15 26.94
CA ILE A 70 15.17 40.43 25.66
C ILE A 70 15.05 38.90 25.85
N PHE A 71 15.84 38.31 26.74
CA PHE A 71 15.84 36.85 26.94
C PHE A 71 14.53 36.33 27.60
N PRO A 72 14.00 36.93 28.68
CA PRO A 72 12.70 36.54 29.22
C PRO A 72 11.55 36.65 28.21
N ILE A 73 11.51 37.71 27.39
CA ILE A 73 10.48 37.87 26.35
C ILE A 73 10.65 36.84 25.24
N PHE A 74 11.88 36.55 24.80
CA PHE A 74 12.14 35.46 23.86
C PHE A 74 11.62 34.11 24.39
N LEU A 75 11.90 33.78 25.65
CA LEU A 75 11.41 32.56 26.28
C LEU A 75 9.87 32.56 26.39
N LEU A 76 9.27 33.71 26.74
CA LEU A 76 7.82 33.87 26.78
C LEU A 76 7.19 33.61 25.41
N ARG A 77 7.78 34.12 24.32
CA ARG A 77 7.29 33.89 22.95
C ARG A 77 7.34 32.40 22.58
N LEU A 78 8.42 31.69 22.91
CA LEU A 78 8.50 30.23 22.71
C LEU A 78 7.41 29.48 23.48
N LEU A 79 7.17 29.87 24.75
CA LEU A 79 6.13 29.27 25.59
C LEU A 79 4.72 29.57 25.05
N LEU A 80 4.46 30.80 24.62
CA LEU A 80 3.18 31.19 24.03
C LEU A 80 2.92 30.44 22.73
N ALA A 81 3.90 30.34 21.83
CA ALA A 81 3.76 29.57 20.59
C ALA A 81 3.41 28.11 20.89
N GLN A 82 4.14 27.48 21.82
CA GLN A 82 3.85 26.10 22.21
C GLN A 82 2.47 25.94 22.86
N LEU A 83 2.05 26.89 23.69
CA LEU A 83 0.71 26.90 24.29
C LEU A 83 -0.37 26.99 23.21
N TRP A 84 -0.22 27.88 22.23
CA TRP A 84 -1.14 28.01 21.10
C TRP A 84 -1.22 26.73 20.26
N ILE A 85 -0.09 26.09 19.98
CA ILE A 85 -0.05 24.78 19.30
C ILE A 85 -0.85 23.75 20.10
N THR A 86 -0.60 23.65 21.41
CA THR A 86 -1.30 22.70 22.28
C THR A 86 -2.81 22.96 22.32
N VAL A 87 -3.23 24.22 22.48
CA VAL A 87 -4.65 24.61 22.49
C VAL A 87 -5.30 24.32 21.14
N SER A 88 -4.66 24.70 20.03
CA SER A 88 -5.17 24.45 18.68
C SER A 88 -5.35 22.96 18.40
N ARG A 89 -4.36 22.14 18.78
CA ARG A 89 -4.43 20.68 18.62
C ARG A 89 -5.48 20.02 19.49
N LEU A 90 -5.64 20.48 20.74
CA LEU A 90 -6.70 19.99 21.63
C LEU A 90 -8.09 20.34 21.08
N LYS A 91 -8.29 21.57 20.61
CA LYS A 91 -9.56 22.02 20.03
C LYS A 91 -9.90 21.30 18.73
N THR A 92 -8.91 21.08 17.87
CA THR A 92 -9.10 20.34 16.61
C THR A 92 -9.30 18.85 16.84
N ALA A 93 -8.66 18.25 17.85
CA ALA A 93 -8.89 16.86 18.26
C ALA A 93 -10.32 16.66 18.81
N ASN A 94 -10.89 17.64 19.52
CA ASN A 94 -12.27 17.58 20.03
C ASN A 94 -13.35 17.85 18.96
N GLY A 95 -12.97 18.29 17.76
CA GLY A 95 -13.82 18.36 16.56
C GLY A 95 -14.96 19.38 16.50
N LYS A 96 -15.36 19.99 17.62
CA LYS A 96 -16.59 20.83 17.69
C LYS A 96 -16.54 22.16 16.94
N GLN A 97 -15.35 22.70 16.67
CA GLN A 97 -15.17 24.06 16.16
C GLN A 97 -14.16 24.14 15.00
N ARG A 98 -13.93 23.03 14.29
CA ARG A 98 -12.91 22.95 13.23
C ARG A 98 -13.38 23.65 11.95
N ILE A 99 -12.49 24.43 11.36
CA ILE A 99 -12.80 25.27 10.18
C ILE A 99 -12.60 24.46 8.89
N VAL A 100 -11.42 23.87 8.70
CA VAL A 100 -11.04 23.08 7.52
C VAL A 100 -10.98 21.60 7.88
N ASP A 101 -11.73 20.79 7.12
CA ASP A 101 -11.74 19.33 7.21
C ASP A 101 -10.85 18.71 6.13
N LYS A 102 -9.54 18.99 6.22
CA LYS A 102 -8.49 18.38 5.40
C LYS A 102 -7.50 17.63 6.28
N SER A 103 -6.79 16.69 5.68
CA SER A 103 -5.77 15.89 6.37
C SER A 103 -4.52 16.71 6.69
N LEU A 104 -4.03 16.61 7.93
CA LEU A 104 -2.68 17.01 8.31
C LEU A 104 -1.77 15.77 8.24
N GLU A 105 -0.72 15.82 7.40
CA GLU A 105 0.22 14.71 7.19
C GLU A 105 1.63 15.05 7.71
N PHE A 106 2.49 14.03 7.84
CA PHE A 106 3.88 14.19 8.30
C PHE A 106 4.67 15.23 7.49
N GLU A 107 4.41 15.34 6.19
CA GLU A 107 5.09 16.27 5.28
C GLU A 107 4.85 17.73 5.67
N GLN A 108 3.64 18.07 6.14
CA GLN A 108 3.36 19.41 6.64
C GLN A 108 4.09 19.65 7.98
N VAL A 109 4.06 18.69 8.91
CA VAL A 109 4.78 18.80 10.19
C VAL A 109 6.28 19.00 9.99
N ASP A 110 6.87 18.33 9.01
CA ASP A 110 8.30 18.48 8.68
C ASP A 110 8.60 19.86 8.08
N ARG A 111 7.68 20.39 7.25
CA ARG A 111 7.78 21.75 6.67
C ARG A 111 7.77 22.82 7.76
N GLU A 112 6.90 22.66 8.75
CA GLU A 112 6.69 23.64 9.82
C GLU A 112 7.66 23.49 10.99
N ARG A 113 8.59 22.53 10.92
CA ARG A 113 9.45 22.15 12.04
C ARG A 113 10.37 23.28 12.56
N ASN A 114 10.71 24.25 11.73
CA ASN A 114 11.63 25.34 12.06
C ASN A 114 10.94 26.68 12.36
N TRP A 115 9.68 26.65 12.82
CA TRP A 115 8.88 27.83 13.16
C TRP A 115 9.56 28.82 14.12
N ASP A 116 10.52 28.36 14.91
CA ASP A 116 11.26 29.16 15.89
C ASP A 116 12.40 30.00 15.28
N ASP A 117 12.71 29.85 13.98
CA ASP A 117 13.71 30.67 13.28
C ASP A 117 13.39 32.17 13.34
N GLN A 118 12.10 32.51 13.19
CA GLN A 118 11.60 33.87 13.30
C GLN A 118 11.88 34.48 14.68
N ILE A 119 11.70 33.69 15.74
CA ILE A 119 11.89 34.15 17.12
C ILE A 119 13.39 34.39 17.39
N ILE A 120 14.26 33.53 16.87
CA ILE A 120 15.72 33.71 16.94
C ILE A 120 16.14 35.00 16.21
N LEU A 121 15.64 35.21 14.99
CA LEU A 121 15.91 36.44 14.23
C LEU A 121 15.45 37.69 14.99
N THR A 122 14.25 37.66 15.55
CA THR A 122 13.71 38.77 16.36
C THR A 122 14.65 39.09 17.53
N ALA A 123 15.09 38.07 18.28
CA ALA A 123 16.00 38.27 19.41
C ALA A 123 17.33 38.90 18.97
N LEU A 124 17.92 38.41 17.87
CA LEU A 124 19.15 38.98 17.31
C LEU A 124 18.95 40.45 16.91
N LEU A 125 17.83 40.79 16.26
CA LEU A 125 17.50 42.16 15.88
C LEU A 125 17.33 43.08 17.09
N TYR A 126 16.70 42.60 18.17
CA TYR A 126 16.57 43.37 19.42
C TYR A 126 17.90 43.60 20.11
N TYR A 127 18.77 42.58 20.16
CA TYR A 127 20.13 42.76 20.68
C TYR A 127 20.95 43.74 19.84
N MET A 128 20.86 43.67 18.51
CA MET A 128 21.52 44.62 17.61
C MET A 128 20.94 46.04 17.77
N ALA A 129 19.63 46.20 17.86
CA ALA A 129 18.99 47.50 18.07
C ALA A 129 19.42 48.13 19.40
N ASN A 130 19.55 47.33 20.46
CA ASN A 130 20.05 47.79 21.76
C ASN A 130 21.51 48.27 21.70
N VAL A 131 22.30 47.85 20.73
CA VAL A 131 23.69 48.31 20.58
C VAL A 131 23.81 49.45 19.57
N LEU A 132 23.05 49.39 18.47
CA LEU A 132 23.27 50.23 17.29
C LEU A 132 22.37 51.47 17.24
N ILE A 133 21.20 51.48 17.88
CA ILE A 133 20.24 52.58 17.76
C ILE A 133 20.35 53.52 18.97
N PRO A 134 20.74 54.80 18.77
CA PRO A 134 20.79 55.78 19.86
C PRO A 134 19.42 55.97 20.53
N GLY A 135 19.40 56.05 21.86
CA GLY A 135 18.18 56.25 22.65
C GLY A 135 17.42 54.97 23.03
N VAL A 136 17.65 53.85 22.34
CA VAL A 136 17.08 52.53 22.71
C VAL A 136 17.62 52.01 24.05
N PRO A 137 18.93 52.08 24.37
CA PRO A 137 19.45 51.62 25.66
C PRO A 137 18.86 52.37 26.87
N GLN A 138 18.47 53.63 26.68
CA GLN A 138 17.91 54.52 27.70
C GLN A 138 16.37 54.61 27.62
N ALA A 139 15.73 53.76 26.81
CA ALA A 139 14.28 53.80 26.61
C ALA A 139 13.53 53.58 27.94
N PRO A 140 12.52 54.41 28.26
CA PRO A 140 11.69 54.20 29.43
C PRO A 140 10.82 52.95 29.29
N LEU A 141 10.43 52.37 30.44
CA LEU A 141 9.46 51.28 30.44
C LEU A 141 8.12 51.70 29.81
N TRP A 142 7.63 52.91 30.11
CA TRP A 142 6.34 53.43 29.64
C TRP A 142 6.47 54.86 29.11
N ASP A 143 5.95 55.09 27.89
CA ASP A 143 5.71 56.41 27.32
C ASP A 143 4.38 56.38 26.54
N SER A 144 3.43 57.24 26.91
CA SER A 144 2.08 57.22 26.33
C SER A 144 2.03 57.74 24.90
N LYS A 145 2.92 58.67 24.51
CA LYS A 145 3.01 59.15 23.12
C LYS A 145 3.53 58.03 22.23
N GLY A 146 4.55 57.31 22.69
CA GLY A 146 5.08 56.12 22.02
C GLY A 146 4.01 55.06 21.79
N VAL A 147 3.23 54.71 22.81
CA VAL A 147 2.12 53.75 22.70
C VAL A 147 1.11 54.18 21.63
N LEU A 148 0.67 55.44 21.64
CA LEU A 148 -0.30 55.96 20.68
C LEU A 148 0.25 55.95 19.25
N VAL A 149 1.51 56.35 19.06
CA VAL A 149 2.18 56.34 17.75
C VAL A 149 2.34 54.90 17.24
N VAL A 150 2.68 53.93 18.09
CA VAL A 150 2.76 52.52 17.71
C VAL A 150 1.41 52.02 17.17
N ILE A 151 0.32 52.30 17.90
CA ILE A 151 -1.04 51.90 17.49
C ILE A 151 -1.43 52.58 16.17
N ALA A 152 -1.20 53.89 16.04
CA ALA A 152 -1.54 54.64 14.83
C ALA A 152 -0.76 54.18 13.59
N LEU A 153 0.56 53.96 13.73
CA LEU A 153 1.39 53.49 12.63
C LEU A 153 1.08 52.06 12.23
N HIS A 154 0.69 51.22 13.20
CA HIS A 154 0.27 49.87 12.90
C HIS A 154 -1.06 49.84 12.15
N THR A 155 -2.11 50.41 12.73
CA THR A 155 -3.48 50.39 12.18
C THR A 155 -3.64 51.10 10.83
N GLY A 156 -2.74 52.04 10.51
CA GLY A 156 -2.70 52.72 9.21
C GLY A 156 -1.61 52.16 8.29
N PRO A 157 -0.40 52.77 8.27
CA PRO A 157 0.66 52.43 7.31
C PRO A 157 1.05 50.95 7.23
N VAL A 158 1.22 50.26 8.36
CA VAL A 158 1.68 48.86 8.36
C VAL A 158 0.66 47.94 7.73
N GLU A 159 -0.62 48.03 8.13
CA GLU A 159 -1.70 47.23 7.52
C GLU A 159 -1.83 47.49 6.02
N PHE A 160 -1.78 48.75 5.59
CA PHE A 160 -1.87 49.13 4.18
C PHE A 160 -0.71 48.56 3.34
N LEU A 161 0.52 48.72 3.82
CA LEU A 161 1.71 48.23 3.13
C LEU A 161 1.75 46.70 3.12
N TYR A 162 1.34 46.04 4.20
CA TYR A 162 1.21 44.59 4.24
C TYR A 162 0.24 44.10 3.18
N TYR A 163 -0.98 44.67 3.12
CA TYR A 163 -2.02 44.26 2.17
C TYR A 163 -1.49 44.23 0.72
N TRP A 164 -0.81 45.30 0.30
CA TRP A 164 -0.28 45.38 -1.06
C TRP A 164 0.90 44.44 -1.30
N PHE A 165 1.80 44.31 -0.33
CA PHE A 165 2.92 43.37 -0.44
C PHE A 165 2.43 41.92 -0.50
N HIS A 166 1.53 41.54 0.40
CA HIS A 166 0.95 40.21 0.44
C HIS A 166 0.18 39.90 -0.84
N ARG A 167 -0.64 40.83 -1.34
CA ARG A 167 -1.30 40.68 -2.65
C ARG A 167 -0.29 40.52 -3.80
N ALA A 168 0.84 41.23 -3.77
CA ALA A 168 1.90 41.07 -4.75
C ALA A 168 2.58 39.69 -4.65
N LEU A 169 2.75 39.13 -3.45
CA LEU A 169 3.28 37.78 -3.24
C LEU A 169 2.41 36.69 -3.89
N HIS A 170 1.12 36.95 -4.09
CA HIS A 170 0.21 36.06 -4.82
C HIS A 170 0.26 36.20 -6.34
N HIS A 171 1.09 37.10 -6.86
CA HIS A 171 1.44 37.09 -8.27
C HIS A 171 2.31 35.85 -8.59
N HIS A 172 1.99 35.14 -9.69
CA HIS A 172 2.57 33.83 -10.04
C HIS A 172 4.10 33.74 -9.88
N TYR A 173 4.83 34.82 -10.23
CA TYR A 173 6.29 34.89 -10.10
C TYR A 173 6.78 34.86 -8.64
N LEU A 174 6.22 35.69 -7.76
CA LEU A 174 6.59 35.75 -6.35
C LEU A 174 6.02 34.58 -5.57
N TYR A 175 4.82 34.13 -5.94
CA TYR A 175 4.16 32.99 -5.32
C TYR A 175 5.02 31.72 -5.45
N SER A 176 5.43 31.38 -6.66
CA SER A 176 6.23 30.16 -6.91
C SER A 176 7.60 30.16 -6.20
N ARG A 177 8.15 31.36 -5.91
CA ARG A 177 9.50 31.57 -5.34
C ARG A 177 9.55 31.73 -3.84
N TYR A 178 8.52 32.33 -3.26
CA TYR A 178 8.51 32.71 -1.85
C TYR A 178 7.25 32.20 -1.15
N HIS A 179 6.08 32.63 -1.61
CA HIS A 179 4.85 32.50 -0.81
C HIS A 179 4.15 31.13 -0.94
N SER A 180 4.48 30.33 -1.96
CA SER A 180 3.96 28.95 -2.11
C SER A 180 4.37 28.02 -0.97
N HIS A 181 5.46 28.31 -0.26
CA HIS A 181 5.87 27.55 0.92
C HIS A 181 4.81 27.62 2.03
N HIS A 182 4.37 28.85 2.32
CA HIS A 182 3.38 29.15 3.34
C HIS A 182 2.03 28.50 3.02
N HIS A 183 1.58 28.64 1.77
CA HIS A 183 0.32 28.06 1.27
C HIS A 183 0.34 26.54 1.07
N ALA A 184 1.52 25.91 1.15
CA ALA A 184 1.60 24.45 1.17
C ALA A 184 1.04 23.85 2.47
N SER A 185 0.86 24.68 3.52
CA SER A 185 0.25 24.31 4.80
C SER A 185 -1.24 24.69 4.84
N ILE A 186 -2.04 23.95 4.08
CA ILE A 186 -3.49 24.23 3.93
C ILE A 186 -4.25 24.06 5.26
N VAL A 187 -3.86 23.08 6.08
CA VAL A 187 -4.42 22.90 7.43
C VAL A 187 -3.60 23.78 8.37
N THR A 188 -3.99 25.05 8.50
CA THR A 188 -3.20 26.01 9.28
C THR A 188 -3.07 25.58 10.74
N GLU A 189 -1.84 25.58 11.25
CA GLU A 189 -1.52 25.56 12.68
C GLU A 189 -1.03 26.96 13.09
N PRO A 190 -1.08 27.34 14.39
CA PRO A 190 -0.62 28.67 14.82
C PRO A 190 0.76 29.05 14.28
N ILE A 191 1.66 28.08 14.22
CA ILE A 191 3.02 28.24 13.71
C ILE A 191 3.12 28.40 12.19
N THR A 192 2.12 27.98 11.40
CA THR A 192 2.08 28.22 9.95
C THR A 192 2.23 29.71 9.63
N SER A 193 1.77 30.58 10.53
CA SER A 193 1.90 32.04 10.44
C SER A 193 3.32 32.58 10.29
N VAL A 194 4.33 31.82 10.70
CA VAL A 194 5.75 32.22 10.66
C VAL A 194 6.60 31.33 9.75
N ILE A 195 5.96 30.47 8.96
CA ILE A 195 6.62 29.55 8.02
C ILE A 195 6.72 30.22 6.66
N HIS A 196 7.77 31.02 6.49
CA HIS A 196 8.11 31.69 5.24
C HIS A 196 9.59 31.49 4.88
N PRO A 197 9.93 31.60 3.58
CA PRO A 197 11.31 31.77 3.17
C PRO A 197 11.94 33.03 3.77
N PHE A 198 13.26 32.99 3.98
CA PHE A 198 13.97 34.03 4.72
C PHE A 198 13.79 35.45 4.13
N ALA A 199 13.81 35.58 2.79
CA ALA A 199 13.59 36.87 2.12
C ALA A 199 12.21 37.48 2.40
N GLU A 200 11.16 36.65 2.39
CA GLU A 200 9.79 37.09 2.65
C GLU A 200 9.64 37.51 4.11
N GLU A 201 10.13 36.68 5.02
CA GLU A 201 10.11 36.96 6.46
C GLU A 201 10.90 38.25 6.79
N LEU A 202 12.04 38.49 6.15
CA LEU A 202 12.82 39.72 6.33
C LEU A 202 12.02 40.98 5.94
N VAL A 203 11.22 40.93 4.87
CA VAL A 203 10.37 42.06 4.47
C VAL A 203 9.26 42.29 5.49
N TYR A 204 8.63 41.23 6.01
CA TYR A 204 7.67 41.35 7.11
C TYR A 204 8.32 41.98 8.36
N PHE A 205 9.53 41.57 8.72
CA PHE A 205 10.27 42.20 9.82
C PHE A 205 10.52 43.69 9.61
N LEU A 206 10.96 44.10 8.42
CA LEU A 206 11.17 45.51 8.10
C LEU A 206 9.86 46.30 8.20
N LEU A 207 8.77 45.70 7.76
CA LEU A 207 7.45 46.30 7.84
C LEU A 207 6.99 46.49 9.29
N PHE A 208 7.10 45.45 10.12
CA PHE A 208 6.75 45.50 11.55
C PHE A 208 7.74 46.32 12.37
N ALA A 209 8.94 46.61 11.87
CA ALA A 209 9.89 47.51 12.51
C ALA A 209 9.48 48.99 12.39
N ILE A 210 8.62 49.38 11.44
CA ILE A 210 8.25 50.79 11.19
C ILE A 210 7.78 51.51 12.47
N PRO A 211 6.82 50.98 13.27
CA PRO A 211 6.36 51.66 14.47
C PRO A 211 7.47 51.81 15.54
N LEU A 212 8.32 50.80 15.69
CA LEU A 212 9.37 50.76 16.72
C LEU A 212 10.54 51.68 16.36
N VAL A 213 10.99 51.63 15.09
CA VAL A 213 12.05 52.51 14.59
C VAL A 213 11.59 53.96 14.60
N THR A 214 10.35 54.25 14.20
CA THR A 214 9.81 55.61 14.21
C THR A 214 9.79 56.20 15.62
N THR A 215 9.31 55.45 16.61
CA THR A 215 9.29 55.90 18.02
C THR A 215 10.69 56.02 18.62
N ALA A 216 11.63 55.15 18.23
CA ALA A 216 13.04 55.30 18.58
C ALA A 216 13.64 56.60 18.03
N LEU A 217 13.49 56.85 16.73
CA LEU A 217 14.05 58.02 16.04
C LEU A 217 13.44 59.35 16.52
N THR A 218 12.19 59.32 16.98
CA THR A 218 11.48 60.49 17.53
C THR A 218 11.67 60.66 19.04
N GLY A 219 12.42 59.77 19.71
CA GLY A 219 12.75 59.88 21.12
C GLY A 219 11.58 59.60 22.09
N ILE A 220 10.50 58.97 21.61
CA ILE A 220 9.29 58.65 22.38
C ILE A 220 9.09 57.13 22.52
N ILE A 221 10.15 56.34 22.38
CA ILE A 221 10.10 54.88 22.50
C ILE A 221 9.61 54.45 23.89
N SER A 222 8.77 53.42 23.92
CA SER A 222 8.35 52.74 25.16
C SER A 222 8.67 51.25 25.05
N LEU A 223 9.43 50.71 26.01
CA LEU A 223 9.75 49.28 26.03
C LEU A 223 8.49 48.41 26.19
N ALA A 224 7.55 48.83 27.04
CA ALA A 224 6.27 48.14 27.20
C ALA A 224 5.45 48.15 25.90
N ALA A 225 5.42 49.26 25.16
CA ALA A 225 4.77 49.31 23.85
C ALA A 225 5.44 48.38 22.84
N GLY A 226 6.78 48.34 22.82
CA GLY A 226 7.54 47.48 21.91
C GLY A 226 7.31 45.99 22.16
N PHE A 227 7.38 45.54 23.42
CA PHE A 227 7.09 44.15 23.76
C PHE A 227 5.61 43.81 23.63
N GLY A 228 4.72 44.71 24.04
CA GLY A 228 3.27 44.54 23.86
C GLY A 228 2.89 44.40 22.39
N TYR A 229 3.54 45.17 21.51
CA TYR A 229 3.34 45.08 20.06
C TYR A 229 3.80 43.74 19.48
N LEU A 230 4.96 43.22 19.90
CA LEU A 230 5.39 41.86 19.51
C LEU A 230 4.41 40.78 19.95
N ILE A 231 3.96 40.84 21.21
CA ILE A 231 3.00 39.86 21.75
C ILE A 231 1.64 39.98 21.04
N TYR A 232 1.23 41.19 20.67
CA TYR A 232 0.01 41.42 19.89
C TYR A 232 0.12 40.81 18.48
N ILE A 233 1.24 41.02 17.77
CA ILE A 233 1.48 40.42 16.45
C ILE A 233 1.44 38.89 16.56
N ASP A 234 2.16 38.31 17.52
CA ASP A 234 2.17 36.85 17.75
C ASP A 234 0.75 36.35 18.03
N PHE A 235 0.02 37.00 18.94
CA PHE A 235 -1.35 36.64 19.29
C PHE A 235 -2.27 36.63 18.07
N MET A 236 -2.26 37.71 17.29
CA MET A 236 -3.15 37.85 16.14
C MET A 236 -2.80 36.84 15.04
N ASN A 237 -1.51 36.64 14.76
CA ASN A 237 -1.04 35.66 13.79
C ASN A 237 -1.39 34.22 14.20
N TYR A 238 -1.18 33.86 15.47
CA TYR A 238 -1.48 32.54 16.01
C TYR A 238 -2.99 32.28 16.03
N MET A 239 -3.80 33.24 16.47
CA MET A 239 -5.25 33.17 16.39
C MET A 239 -5.69 32.91 14.94
N GLY A 240 -5.16 33.68 13.99
CA GLY A 240 -5.56 33.59 12.60
C GLY A 240 -5.26 32.28 11.89
N HIS A 241 -4.18 31.61 12.28
CA HIS A 241 -3.76 30.33 11.71
C HIS A 241 -4.23 29.14 12.55
N CYS A 242 -5.15 29.34 13.49
CA CYS A 242 -5.82 28.24 14.17
C CYS A 242 -6.87 27.61 13.25
N ASN A 243 -6.84 26.28 13.07
CA ASN A 243 -7.92 25.55 12.40
C ASN A 243 -9.17 25.36 13.30
N PHE A 244 -9.45 26.31 14.20
CA PHE A 244 -10.67 26.35 14.98
C PHE A 244 -11.14 27.79 15.21
N GLU A 245 -12.46 27.99 15.24
CA GLU A 245 -13.03 29.32 15.48
C GLU A 245 -13.17 29.59 16.97
N MET A 246 -12.58 30.70 17.41
CA MET A 246 -12.55 31.10 18.81
C MET A 246 -13.19 32.45 19.08
N VAL A 247 -13.46 33.24 18.04
CA VAL A 247 -14.08 34.57 18.14
C VAL A 247 -15.59 34.39 18.26
N PRO A 248 -16.19 34.69 19.42
CA PRO A 248 -17.61 34.44 19.64
C PRO A 248 -18.48 35.49 18.96
N LYS A 249 -19.65 35.07 18.45
CA LYS A 249 -20.60 35.93 17.72
C LYS A 249 -21.05 37.18 18.49
N TRP A 250 -21.16 37.09 19.82
CA TRP A 250 -21.57 38.23 20.65
C TRP A 250 -20.60 39.42 20.53
N LEU A 251 -19.31 39.18 20.25
CA LEU A 251 -18.31 40.23 20.16
C LEU A 251 -18.59 41.17 18.97
N PHE A 252 -18.92 40.60 17.80
CA PHE A 252 -19.34 41.38 16.63
C PHE A 252 -20.75 41.94 16.75
N ASN A 253 -21.64 41.30 17.51
CA ASN A 253 -22.96 41.89 17.79
C ASN A 253 -22.86 43.12 18.71
N ALA A 254 -21.97 43.08 19.71
CA ALA A 254 -21.78 44.17 20.66
C ALA A 254 -21.11 45.39 20.02
N PHE A 255 -20.16 45.17 19.10
CA PHE A 255 -19.52 46.25 18.33
C PHE A 255 -19.35 45.85 16.85
N PRO A 256 -20.39 46.01 16.02
CA PRO A 256 -20.38 45.59 14.61
C PRO A 256 -19.21 46.12 13.77
N PRO A 257 -18.71 47.36 13.96
CA PRO A 257 -17.54 47.82 13.23
C PRO A 257 -16.29 46.97 13.44
N LEU A 258 -16.17 46.23 14.56
CA LEU A 258 -14.98 45.44 14.89
C LEU A 258 -14.60 44.44 13.79
N LYS A 259 -15.57 43.90 13.05
CA LYS A 259 -15.31 42.93 11.97
C LYS A 259 -14.44 43.49 10.83
N TYR A 260 -14.31 44.82 10.71
CA TYR A 260 -13.43 45.47 9.76
C TYR A 260 -12.02 45.72 10.32
N PHE A 261 -11.89 45.77 11.66
CA PHE A 261 -10.64 46.06 12.38
C PHE A 261 -9.98 44.80 12.97
N MET A 262 -10.61 43.63 12.84
CA MET A 262 -10.08 42.37 13.36
C MET A 262 -10.64 41.20 12.54
N TYR A 263 -9.77 40.41 11.92
CA TYR A 263 -10.18 39.19 11.24
C TYR A 263 -10.38 38.02 12.21
N THR A 264 -11.08 36.98 11.74
CA THR A 264 -11.30 35.73 12.49
C THR A 264 -10.45 34.58 11.92
N PRO A 265 -10.12 33.54 12.72
CA PRO A 265 -9.51 32.31 12.22
C PRO A 265 -10.19 31.79 10.93
N SER A 266 -11.52 31.84 10.86
CA SER A 266 -12.27 31.42 9.65
C SER A 266 -11.98 32.29 8.42
N PHE A 267 -11.89 33.61 8.59
CA PHE A 267 -11.57 34.54 7.50
C PHE A 267 -10.19 34.25 6.90
N HIS A 268 -9.18 34.03 7.73
CA HIS A 268 -7.82 33.78 7.28
C HIS A 268 -7.62 32.35 6.77
N SER A 269 -8.33 31.38 7.33
CA SER A 269 -8.31 30.01 6.81
C SER A 269 -8.88 29.92 5.37
N LEU A 270 -9.82 30.80 5.01
CA LEU A 270 -10.27 30.94 3.61
C LEU A 270 -9.16 31.40 2.69
N HIS A 271 -8.28 32.29 3.13
CA HIS A 271 -7.12 32.71 2.36
C HIS A 271 -6.22 31.51 1.98
N HIS A 272 -5.96 30.62 2.93
CA HIS A 272 -5.18 29.38 2.75
C HIS A 272 -5.87 28.27 1.94
N THR A 273 -7.17 28.40 1.67
CA THR A 273 -7.92 27.43 0.85
C THR A 273 -8.32 28.00 -0.50
N LYS A 274 -8.45 29.32 -0.59
CA LYS A 274 -8.74 30.14 -1.77
C LYS A 274 -7.71 31.27 -1.84
N PHE A 275 -6.54 30.96 -2.37
CA PHE A 275 -5.34 31.82 -2.39
C PHE A 275 -5.48 33.18 -3.09
N ARG A 276 -6.67 33.55 -3.59
CA ARG A 276 -6.91 34.80 -4.33
C ARG A 276 -7.85 35.79 -3.63
N THR A 277 -8.08 35.59 -2.34
CA THR A 277 -9.03 36.37 -1.53
C THR A 277 -8.47 36.60 -0.13
N ASN A 278 -8.99 37.57 0.62
CA ASN A 278 -8.68 37.82 2.03
C ASN A 278 -7.17 38.09 2.28
N TYR A 279 -6.61 39.16 1.70
CA TYR A 279 -5.19 39.49 1.75
C TYR A 279 -4.75 40.36 2.95
N SER A 280 -5.69 40.90 3.73
CA SER A 280 -5.38 41.79 4.85
C SER A 280 -4.50 41.11 5.90
N LEU A 281 -3.71 41.91 6.65
CA LEU A 281 -2.99 41.42 7.82
C LEU A 281 -3.99 41.17 8.95
N PHE A 282 -4.26 42.16 9.82
CA PHE A 282 -5.17 42.02 10.97
C PHE A 282 -6.54 42.65 10.72
N MET A 283 -6.62 43.62 9.80
CA MET A 283 -7.80 44.45 9.57
C MET A 283 -8.44 44.20 8.20
N PRO A 284 -9.55 43.43 8.12
CA PRO A 284 -10.25 43.14 6.85
C PRO A 284 -10.71 44.35 6.05
N ILE A 285 -10.73 45.56 6.62
CA ILE A 285 -11.17 46.79 5.96
C ILE A 285 -10.58 46.97 4.55
N TYR A 286 -9.31 46.58 4.32
CA TYR A 286 -8.69 46.69 3.02
C TYR A 286 -9.25 45.68 1.99
N ASP A 287 -9.57 44.46 2.42
CA ASP A 287 -10.28 43.51 1.56
C ASP A 287 -11.69 43.98 1.18
N TYR A 288 -12.37 44.68 2.08
CA TYR A 288 -13.66 45.31 1.77
C TYR A 288 -13.51 46.48 0.81
N ILE A 289 -12.55 47.38 1.04
CA ILE A 289 -12.30 48.56 0.18
C ILE A 289 -11.91 48.14 -1.24
N TYR A 290 -11.06 47.12 -1.38
CA TYR A 290 -10.52 46.70 -2.67
C TYR A 290 -11.24 45.49 -3.29
N GLY A 291 -12.33 45.02 -2.68
CA GLY A 291 -13.17 43.95 -3.21
C GLY A 291 -12.47 42.59 -3.30
N THR A 292 -11.55 42.29 -2.38
CA THR A 292 -10.82 41.01 -2.32
C THR A 292 -11.33 40.08 -1.21
N MET A 293 -12.38 40.48 -0.49
CA MET A 293 -13.05 39.64 0.51
C MET A 293 -13.82 38.48 -0.15
N ASP A 294 -13.62 37.25 0.32
CA ASP A 294 -14.35 36.08 -0.19
C ASP A 294 -15.81 36.06 0.30
N GLU A 295 -16.75 35.90 -0.63
CA GLU A 295 -18.20 35.93 -0.36
C GLU A 295 -18.66 34.91 0.69
N SER A 296 -17.94 33.79 0.86
CA SER A 296 -18.28 32.75 1.84
C SER A 296 -17.73 33.00 3.26
N SER A 297 -17.02 34.11 3.49
CA SER A 297 -16.37 34.38 4.79
C SER A 297 -17.35 34.44 5.96
N GLU A 298 -18.50 35.08 5.79
CA GLU A 298 -19.53 35.16 6.83
C GLU A 298 -20.19 33.80 7.08
N GLU A 299 -20.51 33.06 6.02
CA GLU A 299 -21.12 31.73 6.11
C GLU A 299 -20.18 30.75 6.83
N LEU A 300 -18.89 30.75 6.50
CA LEU A 300 -17.91 29.87 7.14
C LEU A 300 -17.75 30.20 8.63
N TYR A 301 -17.69 31.49 8.99
CA TYR A 301 -17.63 31.94 10.36
C TYR A 301 -18.82 31.42 11.18
N GLU A 302 -20.05 31.65 10.71
CA GLU A 302 -21.26 31.17 11.38
C GLU A 302 -21.30 29.64 11.50
N LYS A 303 -20.97 28.93 10.41
CA LYS A 303 -20.97 27.47 10.36
C LYS A 303 -19.95 26.85 11.33
N SER A 304 -18.77 27.47 11.47
CA SER A 304 -17.72 27.01 12.36
C SER A 304 -18.12 27.10 13.85
N LEU A 305 -18.98 28.06 14.21
CA LEU A 305 -19.52 28.22 15.57
C LEU A 305 -20.64 27.23 15.89
N THR A 306 -21.42 26.81 14.89
CA THR A 306 -22.62 25.97 15.08
C THR A 306 -22.42 24.50 14.70
N LYS A 307 -21.19 24.07 14.39
CA LYS A 307 -20.92 22.72 13.89
C LYS A 307 -21.29 21.65 14.93
N LYS A 308 -22.14 20.70 14.54
CA LYS A 308 -22.54 19.55 15.39
C LYS A 308 -21.40 18.54 15.51
N GLU A 309 -21.42 17.77 16.60
CA GLU A 309 -20.48 16.66 16.81
C GLU A 309 -20.62 15.61 15.70
N GLU A 310 -19.48 15.26 15.09
CA GLU A 310 -19.38 14.14 14.15
C GLU A 310 -19.47 12.83 14.94
N ILE A 311 -20.24 11.87 14.44
CA ILE A 311 -20.34 10.52 15.01
C ILE A 311 -18.97 9.87 14.91
N VAL A 312 -18.48 9.33 16.02
CA VAL A 312 -17.23 8.56 16.07
C VAL A 312 -17.60 7.09 15.85
N ASP A 313 -16.95 6.41 14.91
CA ASP A 313 -17.17 4.98 14.67
C ASP A 313 -16.24 4.10 15.52
N VAL A 314 -14.98 4.52 15.72
CA VAL A 314 -13.97 3.75 16.46
C VAL A 314 -13.25 4.62 17.47
N VAL A 315 -13.14 4.14 18.71
CA VAL A 315 -12.29 4.74 19.73
C VAL A 315 -11.12 3.81 20.04
N HIS A 316 -9.90 4.31 20.02
CA HIS A 316 -8.71 3.61 20.51
C HIS A 316 -8.28 4.20 21.86
N LEU A 317 -8.40 3.42 22.94
CA LEU A 317 -8.01 3.83 24.29
C LEU A 317 -6.57 3.42 24.57
N THR A 318 -5.66 4.38 24.72
CA THR A 318 -4.26 4.16 25.07
C THR A 318 -3.90 4.87 26.38
N HIS A 319 -2.65 4.77 26.84
CA HIS A 319 -2.17 5.48 28.03
C HIS A 319 -0.72 5.92 27.88
N LEU A 320 -0.25 6.81 28.76
CA LEU A 320 1.13 7.27 28.76
C LEU A 320 2.06 6.16 29.28
N THR A 321 3.25 6.02 28.70
CA THR A 321 4.17 4.93 29.07
C THR A 321 5.16 5.39 30.14
N THR A 322 5.93 6.42 29.83
CA THR A 322 6.90 7.07 30.74
C THR A 322 6.57 8.55 30.91
N LEU A 323 7.19 9.24 31.87
CA LEU A 323 7.08 10.70 32.00
C LEU A 323 7.45 11.43 30.69
N GLN A 324 8.45 10.96 29.95
CA GLN A 324 8.85 11.58 28.69
C GLN A 324 7.89 11.27 27.53
N SER A 325 7.12 10.18 27.60
CA SER A 325 6.18 9.82 26.53
C SER A 325 5.11 10.90 26.29
N MET A 326 4.78 11.70 27.31
CA MET A 326 3.84 12.82 27.18
C MET A 326 4.31 13.88 26.17
N TYR A 327 5.62 14.06 26.03
CA TYR A 327 6.22 15.01 25.08
C TYR A 327 6.12 14.54 23.62
N HIS A 328 5.91 13.24 23.41
CA HIS A 328 5.67 12.63 22.11
C HIS A 328 4.18 12.52 21.75
N SER A 329 3.28 12.97 22.63
CA SER A 329 1.86 13.11 22.27
C SER A 329 1.67 14.26 21.27
N ARG A 330 0.69 14.13 20.36
CA ARG A 330 0.33 15.16 19.38
C ARG A 330 0.12 16.53 20.02
N ILE A 331 -0.51 16.59 21.19
CA ILE A 331 -0.83 17.85 21.89
C ILE A 331 0.40 18.53 22.52
N ALA A 332 1.54 17.83 22.62
CA ALA A 332 2.80 18.36 23.14
C ALA A 332 3.68 18.89 21.99
N PHE A 333 4.85 18.29 21.75
CA PHE A 333 5.80 18.78 20.74
C PHE A 333 5.61 18.05 19.41
N ALA A 334 5.17 18.77 18.37
CA ALA A 334 4.97 18.24 17.01
C ALA A 334 6.21 17.50 16.45
N SER A 335 7.39 18.06 16.69
CA SER A 335 8.66 17.54 16.19
C SER A 335 9.10 16.24 16.89
N LEU A 336 8.63 16.00 18.11
CA LEU A 336 8.84 14.76 18.84
C LEU A 336 7.73 13.75 18.53
N ALA A 337 6.48 14.18 18.49
CA ALA A 337 5.34 13.34 18.16
C ALA A 337 5.44 12.73 16.75
N SER A 338 6.02 13.46 15.80
CA SER A 338 6.26 12.95 14.44
C SER A 338 7.40 11.94 14.33
N LYS A 339 8.03 11.55 15.44
CA LYS A 339 9.16 10.61 15.49
C LYS A 339 8.89 9.48 16.49
N PRO A 340 9.46 8.29 16.26
CA PRO A 340 9.39 7.21 17.23
C PRO A 340 9.90 7.65 18.61
N TYR A 341 9.12 7.34 19.64
CA TYR A 341 9.48 7.59 21.02
C TYR A 341 10.82 6.95 21.36
N SER A 342 11.74 7.77 21.89
CA SER A 342 13.01 7.33 22.46
C SER A 342 13.37 8.24 23.62
N ASN A 343 13.94 7.67 24.67
CA ASN A 343 14.38 8.45 25.83
C ASN A 343 15.53 9.39 25.40
N LYS A 344 15.38 10.70 25.64
CA LYS A 344 16.40 11.70 25.32
C LYS A 344 16.93 12.34 26.59
N CYS A 345 18.26 12.41 26.70
CA CYS A 345 18.92 12.96 27.88
C CYS A 345 18.54 14.43 28.15
N TYR A 346 18.38 15.26 27.12
CA TYR A 346 18.07 16.68 27.30
C TYR A 346 16.64 16.94 27.82
N LEU A 347 15.70 16.00 27.64
CA LEU A 347 14.33 16.14 28.14
C LEU A 347 14.25 16.04 29.68
N TRP A 348 15.31 15.57 30.34
CA TRP A 348 15.41 15.59 31.80
C TRP A 348 15.37 17.01 32.38
N ILE A 349 15.74 18.04 31.61
CA ILE A 349 15.60 19.44 32.03
C ILE A 349 14.12 19.79 32.30
N LEU A 350 13.19 19.15 31.60
CA LEU A 350 11.75 19.36 31.76
C LEU A 350 11.13 18.54 32.90
N PHE A 351 11.92 17.80 33.68
CA PHE A 351 11.42 16.90 34.72
C PHE A 351 10.51 17.57 35.77
N PRO A 352 10.81 18.79 36.29
CA PRO A 352 9.91 19.48 37.23
C PRO A 352 8.53 19.74 36.61
N PHE A 353 8.51 20.11 35.32
CA PHE A 353 7.29 20.33 34.56
C PHE A 353 6.53 19.03 34.32
N SER A 354 7.22 17.93 34.01
CA SER A 354 6.59 16.59 33.88
C SER A 354 5.81 16.20 35.14
N TYR A 355 6.38 16.41 36.33
CA TYR A 355 5.71 16.09 37.60
C TYR A 355 4.53 17.00 37.89
N ALA A 356 4.63 18.29 37.57
CA ALA A 356 3.49 19.21 37.65
C ALA A 356 2.34 18.74 36.75
N LEU A 357 2.64 18.29 35.53
CA LEU A 357 1.63 17.72 34.62
C LEU A 357 1.05 16.40 35.13
N VAL A 358 1.85 15.53 35.75
CA VAL A 358 1.34 14.31 36.40
C VAL A 358 0.35 14.65 37.51
N PHE A 359 0.67 15.65 38.34
CA PHE A 359 -0.21 16.12 39.40
C PHE A 359 -1.54 16.67 38.83
N VAL A 360 -1.46 17.52 37.81
CA VAL A 360 -2.64 18.04 37.08
C VAL A 360 -3.48 16.90 36.49
N ALA A 361 -2.84 15.97 35.77
CA ALA A 361 -3.47 14.77 35.21
C ALA A 361 -4.15 13.87 36.27
N SER A 362 -3.59 13.86 37.48
CA SER A 362 -4.13 13.09 38.60
C SER A 362 -5.38 13.73 39.19
N ILE A 363 -5.49 15.07 39.14
CA ILE A 363 -6.67 15.84 39.60
C ILE A 363 -7.83 15.77 38.61
N PHE A 364 -7.57 15.96 37.31
CA PHE A 364 -8.64 16.13 36.32
C PHE A 364 -9.27 14.82 35.83
N GLY A 365 -8.71 13.66 36.17
CA GLY A 365 -9.39 12.35 36.20
C GLY A 365 -10.14 11.88 34.95
N THR A 366 -9.95 12.52 33.80
CA THR A 366 -10.74 12.32 32.58
C THR A 366 -9.84 11.98 31.40
N THR A 367 -10.33 11.14 30.49
CA THR A 367 -9.63 10.82 29.25
C THR A 367 -9.61 12.03 28.32
N VAL A 368 -8.56 12.12 27.51
CA VAL A 368 -8.37 13.24 26.58
C VAL A 368 -8.25 12.70 25.16
N THR A 369 -9.06 13.21 24.24
CA THR A 369 -8.90 12.95 22.81
C THR A 369 -7.63 13.63 22.31
N VAL A 370 -6.68 12.82 21.84
CA VAL A 370 -5.38 13.33 21.33
C VAL A 370 -5.30 13.30 19.82
N GLU A 371 -6.03 12.40 19.16
CA GLU A 371 -6.03 12.25 17.71
C GLU A 371 -7.42 11.95 17.19
N ARG A 372 -7.69 12.45 15.98
CA ARG A 372 -8.82 12.09 15.14
C ARG A 372 -8.28 11.62 13.81
N ASN A 373 -8.76 10.51 13.30
CA ASN A 373 -8.33 9.97 12.02
C ASN A 373 -9.55 9.62 11.18
N LYS A 374 -9.34 9.57 9.88
CA LYS A 374 -10.37 9.15 8.93
C LYS A 374 -9.80 8.09 8.01
N PHE A 375 -10.56 7.04 7.80
CA PHE A 375 -10.22 5.99 6.85
C PHE A 375 -11.49 5.47 6.20
N LYS A 376 -11.59 5.64 4.88
CA LYS A 376 -12.83 5.38 4.13
C LYS A 376 -14.00 6.17 4.75
N LYS A 377 -15.01 5.48 5.28
CA LYS A 377 -16.19 6.05 5.93
C LYS A 377 -16.07 6.10 7.46
N LEU A 378 -15.00 5.56 8.05
CA LEU A 378 -14.84 5.50 9.49
C LEU A 378 -14.20 6.77 10.02
N HIS A 379 -14.86 7.36 11.01
CA HIS A 379 -14.33 8.40 11.87
C HIS A 379 -13.77 7.76 13.14
N MET A 380 -12.49 8.00 13.42
CA MET A 380 -11.78 7.32 14.51
C MET A 380 -11.16 8.34 15.45
N GLU A 381 -11.16 8.03 16.74
CA GLU A 381 -10.50 8.82 17.77
C GLU A 381 -9.50 8.00 18.57
N THR A 382 -8.42 8.64 19.02
CA THR A 382 -7.53 8.06 20.02
C THR A 382 -7.64 8.85 21.31
N TRP A 383 -8.00 8.15 22.38
CA TRP A 383 -8.19 8.71 23.71
C TRP A 383 -7.05 8.23 24.60
N VAL A 384 -6.47 9.15 25.36
CA VAL A 384 -5.39 8.84 26.30
C VAL A 384 -5.95 8.87 27.72
N VAL A 385 -5.78 7.75 28.43
CA VAL A 385 -5.91 7.69 29.88
C VAL A 385 -4.68 8.42 30.47
N PRO A 386 -4.87 9.50 31.24
CA PRO A 386 -3.77 10.32 31.78
C PRO A 386 -3.09 9.64 32.97
N ARG A 387 -2.62 8.41 32.75
CA ARG A 387 -1.91 7.55 33.70
C ARG A 387 -0.71 6.92 33.03
N PHE A 388 0.35 6.74 33.82
CA PHE A 388 1.62 6.21 33.37
C PHE A 388 1.77 4.73 33.71
N THR A 389 2.65 4.02 32.99
CA THR A 389 2.86 2.57 33.21
C THR A 389 3.13 2.21 34.67
N PHE A 390 3.93 3.01 35.39
CA PHE A 390 4.22 2.74 36.81
C PHE A 390 2.98 2.80 37.72
N GLN A 391 1.94 3.55 37.33
CA GLN A 391 0.67 3.62 38.08
C GLN A 391 -0.20 2.39 37.84
N TYR A 392 -0.26 1.89 36.60
CA TYR A 392 -0.91 0.60 36.29
C TYR A 392 -0.30 -0.54 37.09
N LEU A 393 1.02 -0.51 37.30
CA LEU A 393 1.76 -1.51 38.07
C LEU A 393 1.65 -1.33 39.60
N SER A 394 1.17 -0.19 40.10
CA SER A 394 1.23 0.16 41.53
C SER A 394 0.19 -0.55 42.41
N GLY A 395 -0.78 -1.28 41.85
CA GLY A 395 -1.87 -1.94 42.59
C GLY A 395 -2.90 -0.98 43.20
N ILE A 396 -2.46 0.10 43.85
CA ILE A 396 -3.26 1.13 44.55
C ILE A 396 -4.20 1.87 43.60
N GLU A 397 -3.78 2.11 42.35
CA GLU A 397 -4.57 2.88 41.37
C GLU A 397 -5.46 2.02 40.47
N LYS A 398 -5.45 0.67 40.60
CA LYS A 398 -6.14 -0.23 39.67
C LYS A 398 -7.65 0.06 39.57
N GLU A 399 -8.33 0.29 40.69
CA GLU A 399 -9.77 0.61 40.70
C GLU A 399 -10.05 1.94 39.99
N LYS A 400 -9.31 3.00 40.33
CA LYS A 400 -9.46 4.32 39.69
C LYS A 400 -9.23 4.26 38.18
N ILE A 401 -8.22 3.50 37.74
CA ILE A 401 -7.93 3.29 36.32
C ILE A 401 -9.09 2.54 35.64
N ASN A 402 -9.61 1.49 36.27
CA ASN A 402 -10.76 0.76 35.76
C ASN A 402 -12.00 1.64 35.61
N ASP A 403 -12.31 2.46 36.62
CA ASP A 403 -13.44 3.39 36.58
C ASP A 403 -13.27 4.39 35.42
N MET A 404 -12.05 4.90 35.19
CA MET A 404 -11.77 5.81 34.08
C MET A 404 -11.95 5.14 32.70
N ILE A 405 -11.46 3.90 32.54
CA ILE A 405 -11.62 3.13 31.30
C ILE A 405 -13.11 2.81 31.07
N GLU A 406 -13.82 2.37 32.11
CA GLU A 406 -15.25 2.06 32.05
C GLU A 406 -16.08 3.29 31.67
N ASN A 407 -15.86 4.43 32.33
CA ASN A 407 -16.51 5.69 31.99
C ASN A 407 -16.25 6.11 30.54
N SER A 408 -15.03 5.90 30.04
CA SER A 408 -14.68 6.20 28.64
C SER A 408 -15.39 5.27 27.65
N ILE A 409 -15.52 3.99 27.97
CA ILE A 409 -16.29 3.04 27.15
C ILE A 409 -17.76 3.47 27.08
N LEU A 410 -18.35 3.84 28.22
CA LEU A 410 -19.74 4.31 28.29
C LEU A 410 -19.95 5.63 27.55
N GLU A 411 -18.99 6.55 27.61
CA GLU A 411 -19.03 7.79 26.85
C GLU A 411 -18.95 7.53 25.35
N ALA A 412 -18.04 6.67 24.90
CA ALA A 412 -17.92 6.27 23.51
C ALA A 412 -19.21 5.61 23.00
N ASP A 413 -19.81 4.70 23.78
CA ASP A 413 -21.09 4.06 23.44
C ASP A 413 -22.22 5.08 23.30
N LYS A 414 -22.30 6.06 24.22
CA LYS A 414 -23.26 7.16 24.17
C LYS A 414 -23.07 8.06 22.95
N MET A 415 -21.82 8.27 22.52
CA MET A 415 -21.48 9.00 21.29
C MET A 415 -21.78 8.21 20.01
N GLY A 416 -22.19 6.94 20.13
CA GLY A 416 -22.53 6.08 19.00
C GLY A 416 -21.33 5.34 18.40
N ALA A 417 -20.23 5.19 19.14
CA ALA A 417 -19.10 4.36 18.73
C ALA A 417 -19.55 2.93 18.46
N LYS A 418 -19.08 2.38 17.34
CA LYS A 418 -19.31 0.97 16.99
C LYS A 418 -18.31 0.07 17.68
N VAL A 419 -17.06 0.54 17.82
CA VAL A 419 -15.96 -0.25 18.37
C VAL A 419 -15.08 0.59 19.29
N ILE A 420 -14.68 0.00 20.42
CA ILE A 420 -13.63 0.51 21.30
C ILE A 420 -12.49 -0.52 21.33
N SER A 421 -11.30 -0.11 20.89
CA SER A 421 -10.09 -0.92 21.03
C SER A 421 -9.29 -0.49 22.26
N LEU A 422 -8.81 -1.46 23.03
CA LEU A 422 -8.02 -1.22 24.23
C LEU A 422 -6.53 -1.39 23.89
N GLY A 423 -5.72 -0.35 24.04
CA GLY A 423 -4.27 -0.39 23.78
C GLY A 423 -3.44 -0.45 25.07
N LEU A 424 -2.22 -0.99 24.96
CA LEU A 424 -1.26 -1.14 26.05
C LEU A 424 -1.87 -1.87 27.27
N LEU A 425 -1.65 -1.37 28.49
CA LEU A 425 -2.15 -1.99 29.73
C LEU A 425 -3.63 -1.73 30.00
N ASN A 426 -4.36 -1.02 29.12
CA ASN A 426 -5.82 -0.88 29.25
C ASN A 426 -6.56 -2.22 29.03
N GLN A 427 -5.88 -3.26 28.57
CA GLN A 427 -6.41 -4.61 28.39
C GLN A 427 -5.67 -5.66 29.24
N ASP A 428 -4.95 -5.24 30.30
CA ASP A 428 -4.18 -6.17 31.13
C ASP A 428 -5.08 -7.19 31.86
N ASP A 429 -4.61 -8.43 31.98
CA ASP A 429 -5.38 -9.54 32.55
C ASP A 429 -5.74 -9.30 34.02
N GLU A 430 -4.79 -8.80 34.80
CA GLU A 430 -5.01 -8.50 36.23
C GLU A 430 -5.83 -7.23 36.45
N LEU A 431 -5.99 -6.40 35.43
CA LEU A 431 -6.74 -5.16 35.52
C LEU A 431 -8.23 -5.43 35.24
N ASN A 432 -8.54 -6.07 34.10
CA ASN A 432 -9.92 -6.17 33.62
C ASN A 432 -10.23 -7.42 32.79
N GLU A 433 -9.39 -8.46 32.87
CA GLU A 433 -9.54 -9.70 32.10
C GLU A 433 -9.68 -9.42 30.59
N TYR A 434 -8.78 -8.64 30.00
CA TYR A 434 -8.82 -8.25 28.58
C TYR A 434 -10.15 -7.61 28.17
N GLY A 435 -10.69 -6.72 29.01
CA GLY A 435 -11.95 -6.00 28.78
C GLY A 435 -13.23 -6.76 29.13
N LYS A 436 -13.15 -8.04 29.52
CA LYS A 436 -14.32 -8.86 29.91
C LYS A 436 -15.08 -8.27 31.10
N LEU A 437 -14.37 -7.63 32.02
CA LEU A 437 -14.95 -6.95 33.18
C LEU A 437 -16.04 -5.94 32.76
N TYR A 438 -15.77 -5.13 31.73
CA TYR A 438 -16.67 -4.05 31.31
C TYR A 438 -17.93 -4.57 30.63
N VAL A 439 -17.83 -5.65 29.84
CA VAL A 439 -18.98 -6.33 29.25
C VAL A 439 -19.86 -6.95 30.32
N LYS A 440 -19.25 -7.55 31.36
CA LYS A 440 -19.99 -8.13 32.49
C LYS A 440 -20.75 -7.07 33.30
N ARG A 441 -20.14 -5.91 33.53
CA ARG A 441 -20.77 -4.79 34.25
C ARG A 441 -21.84 -4.09 33.41
N ASN A 442 -21.66 -4.01 32.09
CA ASN A 442 -22.51 -3.26 31.18
C ASN A 442 -23.01 -4.16 30.02
N PRO A 443 -23.94 -5.10 30.28
CA PRO A 443 -24.39 -6.07 29.28
C PRO A 443 -25.17 -5.45 28.10
N MET A 444 -25.60 -4.19 28.24
CA MET A 444 -26.36 -3.45 27.22
C MET A 444 -25.48 -2.58 26.30
N LEU A 445 -24.15 -2.71 26.38
CA LEU A 445 -23.23 -1.98 25.49
C LEU A 445 -23.54 -2.29 24.03
N LYS A 446 -23.73 -1.24 23.23
CA LYS A 446 -23.92 -1.35 21.78
C LYS A 446 -22.57 -1.45 21.08
N ALA A 447 -21.59 -0.71 21.58
CA ALA A 447 -20.23 -0.70 21.07
C ALA A 447 -19.47 -1.98 21.44
N LYS A 448 -18.66 -2.49 20.52
CA LYS A 448 -17.87 -3.71 20.73
C LYS A 448 -16.50 -3.40 21.28
N ILE A 449 -16.09 -4.16 22.29
CA ILE A 449 -14.78 -4.05 22.92
C ILE A 449 -13.85 -5.01 22.19
N VAL A 450 -12.69 -4.51 21.77
CA VAL A 450 -11.69 -5.25 21.01
C VAL A 450 -10.34 -5.12 21.69
N ASP A 451 -9.84 -6.22 22.23
CA ASP A 451 -8.46 -6.29 22.73
C ASP A 451 -7.45 -6.42 21.59
N GLY A 452 -7.83 -7.05 20.46
CA GLY A 452 -7.04 -7.13 19.22
C GLY A 452 -6.04 -8.29 19.17
N THR A 453 -6.14 -9.24 20.09
CA THR A 453 -5.26 -10.43 20.17
C THR A 453 -5.29 -11.28 18.91
N SER A 454 -6.44 -11.36 18.23
CA SER A 454 -6.61 -12.20 17.04
C SER A 454 -5.79 -11.68 15.87
N LEU A 455 -5.87 -10.36 15.60
CA LEU A 455 -5.06 -9.75 14.55
C LEU A 455 -3.57 -9.75 14.90
N ALA A 456 -3.21 -9.52 16.16
CA ALA A 456 -1.82 -9.64 16.61
C ALA A 456 -1.27 -11.06 16.37
N THR A 457 -2.07 -12.09 16.65
CA THR A 457 -1.73 -13.50 16.36
C THR A 457 -1.51 -13.69 14.85
N ALA A 458 -2.44 -13.21 14.02
CA ALA A 458 -2.36 -13.29 12.56
C ALA A 458 -1.10 -12.62 11.99
N VAL A 459 -0.78 -11.41 12.45
CA VAL A 459 0.39 -10.64 12.02
C VAL A 459 1.69 -11.39 12.36
N LEU A 460 1.77 -12.00 13.54
CA LEU A 460 2.95 -12.77 13.92
C LEU A 460 3.07 -14.08 13.15
N LEU A 461 1.97 -14.81 12.97
CA LEU A 461 1.99 -16.07 12.20
C LEU A 461 2.46 -15.86 10.76
N ASN A 462 2.10 -14.72 10.15
CA ASN A 462 2.59 -14.34 8.81
C ASN A 462 4.06 -13.86 8.81
N ARG A 463 4.63 -13.53 9.97
CA ARG A 463 6.03 -13.11 10.11
C ARG A 463 6.97 -14.30 10.39
N ILE A 464 6.45 -15.41 10.91
CA ILE A 464 7.24 -16.62 11.19
C ILE A 464 7.47 -17.38 9.87
N PRO A 465 8.74 -17.64 9.47
CA PRO A 465 9.05 -18.40 8.25
C PRO A 465 8.44 -19.81 8.30
N GLU A 466 8.01 -20.34 7.14
CA GLU A 466 7.38 -21.67 7.04
C GLU A 466 8.31 -22.80 7.50
N GLU A 467 9.63 -22.64 7.36
CA GLU A 467 10.67 -23.60 7.76
C GLU A 467 10.94 -23.63 9.29
N THR A 468 10.18 -22.89 10.10
CA THR A 468 10.41 -22.80 11.55
C THR A 468 9.97 -24.08 12.26
N GLU A 469 10.92 -24.91 12.70
CA GLU A 469 10.61 -26.15 13.43
C GLU A 469 10.17 -25.92 14.88
N SER A 470 10.81 -24.98 15.58
CA SER A 470 10.47 -24.63 16.95
C SER A 470 10.63 -23.15 17.24
N VAL A 471 9.82 -22.67 18.19
CA VAL A 471 9.92 -21.32 18.76
C VAL A 471 10.04 -21.39 20.27
N LEU A 472 10.80 -20.48 20.87
CA LEU A 472 10.91 -20.36 22.32
C LEU A 472 10.00 -19.25 22.84
N LEU A 473 9.07 -19.61 23.71
CA LEU A 473 8.23 -18.67 24.45
C LEU A 473 8.89 -18.29 25.78
N VAL A 474 9.14 -16.99 25.95
CA VAL A 474 9.75 -16.38 27.15
C VAL A 474 8.84 -15.27 27.70
N GLY A 475 8.88 -15.02 29.01
CA GLY A 475 8.00 -14.04 29.66
C GLY A 475 6.67 -14.64 30.15
N ARG A 476 5.73 -13.80 30.58
CA ARG A 476 4.43 -14.18 31.17
C ARG A 476 3.50 -14.84 30.13
N VAL A 477 2.68 -15.79 30.58
CA VAL A 477 1.66 -16.43 29.75
C VAL A 477 0.46 -15.46 29.59
N SER A 478 0.41 -14.74 28.47
CA SER A 478 -0.70 -13.87 28.10
C SER A 478 -1.74 -14.58 27.21
N LYS A 479 -2.89 -13.94 26.97
CA LYS A 479 -3.89 -14.39 26.00
C LYS A 479 -3.28 -14.58 24.60
N LEU A 480 -2.45 -13.63 24.16
CA LEU A 480 -1.71 -13.72 22.90
C LEU A 480 -0.74 -14.89 22.89
N ALA A 481 0.01 -15.12 23.98
CA ALA A 481 0.91 -16.26 24.09
C ALA A 481 0.14 -17.59 23.96
N LEU A 482 -1.00 -17.74 24.63
CA LEU A 482 -1.85 -18.93 24.52
C LEU A 482 -2.39 -19.13 23.09
N SER A 483 -2.87 -18.06 22.47
CA SER A 483 -3.39 -18.07 21.09
C SER A 483 -2.32 -18.49 20.08
N LEU A 484 -1.10 -17.99 20.26
CA LEU A 484 0.06 -18.37 19.46
C LEU A 484 0.48 -19.82 19.69
N CYS A 485 0.50 -20.28 20.95
CA CYS A 485 0.79 -21.69 21.24
C CYS A 485 -0.17 -22.62 20.47
N LEU A 486 -1.47 -22.31 20.50
CA LEU A 486 -2.49 -23.08 19.78
C LEU A 486 -2.26 -23.04 18.27
N ALA A 487 -2.14 -21.84 17.69
CA ALA A 487 -2.02 -21.67 16.24
C ALA A 487 -0.71 -22.25 15.66
N LEU A 488 0.40 -22.14 16.40
CA LEU A 488 1.69 -22.71 16.01
C LEU A 488 1.67 -24.25 16.14
N SER A 489 1.08 -24.78 17.20
CA SER A 489 0.91 -26.24 17.36
C SER A 489 0.03 -26.83 16.26
N HIS A 490 -1.03 -26.13 15.84
CA HIS A 490 -1.84 -26.53 14.67
C HIS A 490 -1.06 -26.50 13.35
N LYS A 491 -0.06 -25.63 13.21
CA LYS A 491 0.88 -25.60 12.09
C LYS A 491 2.00 -26.66 12.21
N GLY A 492 2.00 -27.49 13.25
CA GLY A 492 3.02 -28.50 13.50
C GLY A 492 4.33 -27.96 14.09
N ILE A 493 4.38 -26.68 14.48
CA ILE A 493 5.58 -26.03 15.03
C ILE A 493 5.66 -26.31 16.54
N LYS A 494 6.82 -26.76 17.02
CA LYS A 494 7.04 -27.02 18.44
C LYS A 494 7.17 -25.70 19.21
N VAL A 495 6.46 -25.60 20.33
CA VAL A 495 6.52 -24.43 21.22
C VAL A 495 7.29 -24.80 22.47
N GLU A 496 8.54 -24.37 22.52
CA GLU A 496 9.41 -24.51 23.67
C GLU A 496 9.06 -23.45 24.73
N VAL A 497 8.91 -23.84 26.00
CA VAL A 497 8.56 -22.89 27.07
C VAL A 497 9.69 -22.81 28.08
N ALA A 498 10.33 -21.65 28.23
CA ALA A 498 11.55 -21.50 29.02
C ALA A 498 11.40 -21.83 30.53
N HIS A 499 10.20 -21.75 31.10
CA HIS A 499 9.98 -22.02 32.53
C HIS A 499 8.98 -23.16 32.77
N LYS A 500 9.36 -24.08 33.67
CA LYS A 500 8.55 -25.26 34.03
C LYS A 500 7.16 -24.94 34.57
N GLU A 501 7.02 -23.87 35.34
CA GLU A 501 5.72 -23.44 35.87
C GLU A 501 4.78 -22.96 34.75
N LYS A 502 5.31 -22.14 33.84
CA LYS A 502 4.57 -21.62 32.68
C LYS A 502 4.18 -22.75 31.71
N TYR A 503 5.08 -23.72 31.53
CA TYR A 503 4.82 -24.93 30.76
C TYR A 503 3.63 -25.72 31.31
N LYS A 504 3.56 -25.93 32.64
CA LYS A 504 2.44 -26.62 33.28
C LYS A 504 1.11 -25.90 33.04
N ILE A 505 1.10 -24.57 33.18
CA ILE A 505 -0.09 -23.74 32.95
C ILE A 505 -0.57 -23.84 31.50
N LEU A 506 0.35 -23.70 30.54
CA LEU A 506 0.02 -23.80 29.11
C LEU A 506 -0.47 -25.20 28.74
N LYS A 507 0.20 -26.24 29.22
CA LYS A 507 -0.18 -27.63 28.96
C LYS A 507 -1.58 -27.96 29.46
N GLN A 508 -1.96 -27.44 30.64
CA GLN A 508 -3.32 -27.61 31.18
C GLN A 508 -4.38 -26.90 30.33
N LYS A 509 -4.05 -25.77 29.72
CA LYS A 509 -4.96 -24.98 28.87
C LYS A 509 -5.02 -25.46 27.42
N MET A 510 -4.15 -26.38 26.99
CA MET A 510 -4.11 -26.87 25.61
C MET A 510 -4.91 -28.17 25.42
N PRO A 511 -5.58 -28.33 24.26
CA PRO A 511 -6.26 -29.57 23.89
C PRO A 511 -5.31 -30.77 23.95
N PRO A 512 -5.78 -31.97 24.40
CA PRO A 512 -4.93 -33.16 24.56
C PRO A 512 -4.11 -33.51 23.31
N GLU A 513 -4.71 -33.34 22.13
CA GLU A 513 -4.11 -33.63 20.82
C GLU A 513 -2.89 -32.75 20.50
N LEU A 514 -2.85 -31.53 21.03
CA LEU A 514 -1.79 -30.56 20.74
C LEU A 514 -0.74 -30.46 21.86
N GLN A 515 -0.95 -31.13 22.99
CA GLN A 515 -0.02 -31.07 24.13
C GLN A 515 1.36 -31.65 23.81
N SER A 516 1.48 -32.49 22.78
CA SER A 516 2.75 -33.06 22.30
C SER A 516 3.67 -32.01 21.65
N TYR A 517 3.11 -30.91 21.14
CA TYR A 517 3.86 -29.80 20.52
C TYR A 517 4.41 -28.81 21.55
N LEU A 518 3.93 -28.86 22.78
CA LEU A 518 4.47 -28.10 23.91
C LEU A 518 5.65 -28.84 24.52
N VAL A 519 6.83 -28.22 24.47
CA VAL A 519 8.09 -28.83 24.94
C VAL A 519 8.71 -28.00 26.07
N LEU A 520 9.27 -28.68 27.06
CA LEU A 520 10.14 -28.05 28.07
C LEU A 520 11.60 -28.27 27.65
N PRO A 521 12.30 -27.26 27.11
CA PRO A 521 13.65 -27.42 26.59
C PRO A 521 14.67 -27.63 27.72
N GLN A 522 15.68 -28.47 27.49
CA GLN A 522 16.86 -28.59 28.36
C GLN A 522 17.88 -27.47 28.09
N CYS A 523 17.99 -27.04 26.82
CA CYS A 523 18.80 -25.92 26.34
C CYS A 523 17.97 -25.08 25.35
N CYS A 524 18.16 -23.75 25.34
CA CYS A 524 17.42 -22.85 24.46
C CYS A 524 18.05 -22.84 23.05
N GLU A 525 17.59 -23.70 22.15
CA GLU A 525 18.17 -23.87 20.80
C GLU A 525 17.38 -23.16 19.70
N SER A 526 16.11 -22.81 19.96
CA SER A 526 15.25 -22.09 19.00
C SER A 526 15.88 -20.78 18.52
N LYS A 527 15.91 -20.56 17.19
CA LYS A 527 16.36 -19.29 16.57
C LYS A 527 15.33 -18.16 16.70
N ILE A 528 14.06 -18.46 16.98
CA ILE A 528 12.98 -17.48 17.13
C ILE A 528 12.48 -17.48 18.57
N TRP A 529 12.57 -16.34 19.23
CA TRP A 529 12.14 -16.14 20.62
C TRP A 529 10.93 -15.20 20.66
N LEU A 530 9.81 -15.72 21.14
CA LEU A 530 8.58 -14.97 21.39
C LEU A 530 8.66 -14.41 22.82
N CYS A 531 8.93 -13.12 22.94
CA CYS A 531 9.20 -12.48 24.23
C CYS A 531 7.98 -11.70 24.72
N GLY A 532 7.34 -12.19 25.78
CA GLY A 532 6.23 -11.53 26.47
C GLY A 532 6.68 -10.62 27.61
N ASN A 533 5.69 -10.01 28.28
CA ASN A 533 5.91 -9.17 29.47
C ASN A 533 6.71 -9.95 30.54
N GLY A 534 7.66 -9.29 31.20
CA GLY A 534 8.50 -9.91 32.23
C GLY A 534 9.70 -10.71 31.70
N THR A 535 10.01 -10.63 30.41
CA THR A 535 11.28 -11.15 29.87
C THR A 535 12.46 -10.29 30.36
N HIS A 536 13.48 -10.92 30.95
CA HIS A 536 14.64 -10.19 31.51
C HIS A 536 15.86 -10.22 30.57
N GLU A 537 16.65 -9.13 30.56
CA GLU A 537 17.89 -9.06 29.77
C GLU A 537 18.86 -10.21 30.08
N LYS A 538 18.93 -10.65 31.34
CA LYS A 538 19.76 -11.82 31.75
C LYS A 538 19.34 -13.12 31.07
N GLU A 539 18.06 -13.28 30.74
CA GLU A 539 17.54 -14.45 30.02
C GLU A 539 17.85 -14.33 28.52
N MET A 540 17.66 -13.14 27.95
CA MET A 540 17.96 -12.88 26.54
C MET A 540 19.46 -13.00 26.23
N LYS A 541 20.35 -12.69 27.18
CA LYS A 541 21.80 -12.92 27.05
C LYS A 541 22.21 -14.39 26.92
N LYS A 542 21.29 -15.33 27.17
CA LYS A 542 21.52 -16.77 26.97
C LYS A 542 21.21 -17.22 25.54
N ALA A 543 20.67 -16.33 24.70
CA ALA A 543 20.39 -16.64 23.31
C ALA A 543 21.68 -16.78 22.49
N ARG A 544 21.64 -17.63 21.46
CA ARG A 544 22.74 -17.78 20.51
C ARG A 544 22.81 -16.58 19.57
N GLU A 545 23.99 -16.34 19.01
CA GLU A 545 24.15 -15.39 17.91
C GLU A 545 23.18 -15.69 16.75
N GLY A 546 22.64 -14.65 16.14
CA GLY A 546 21.63 -14.76 15.08
C GLY A 546 20.19 -15.02 15.55
N THR A 547 19.92 -15.05 16.86
CA THR A 547 18.55 -15.23 17.39
C THR A 547 17.66 -14.03 17.06
N HIS A 548 16.42 -14.29 16.63
CA HIS A 548 15.38 -13.30 16.39
C HIS A 548 14.45 -13.16 17.60
N PHE A 549 14.51 -12.02 18.28
CA PHE A 549 13.60 -11.67 19.36
C PHE A 549 12.38 -10.94 18.82
N ILE A 550 11.20 -11.56 18.94
CA ILE A 550 9.92 -10.96 18.54
C ILE A 550 9.10 -10.63 19.79
N PRO A 551 8.86 -9.33 20.08
CA PRO A 551 7.98 -8.94 21.16
C PRO A 551 6.53 -9.36 20.88
N ILE A 552 6.01 -10.28 21.69
CA ILE A 552 4.57 -10.55 21.82
C ILE A 552 3.94 -9.69 22.93
N SER A 553 4.72 -8.77 23.47
CA SER A 553 4.32 -7.74 24.41
C SER A 553 3.94 -6.46 23.65
N GLN A 554 3.03 -5.66 24.21
CA GLN A 554 2.73 -4.33 23.70
C GLN A 554 3.81 -3.30 24.01
N PHE A 555 4.91 -3.68 24.65
CA PHE A 555 6.08 -2.85 24.92
C PHE A 555 7.31 -3.39 24.18
N PRO A 556 8.25 -2.51 23.77
CA PRO A 556 9.45 -2.93 23.06
C PRO A 556 10.41 -3.65 24.01
N LEU A 557 11.22 -4.56 23.47
CA LEU A 557 12.27 -5.23 24.23
C LEU A 557 13.45 -4.29 24.47
N LYS A 558 14.12 -4.47 25.61
CA LYS A 558 15.43 -3.86 25.83
C LYS A 558 16.49 -4.69 25.12
N THR A 559 17.34 -4.04 24.33
CA THR A 559 18.44 -4.68 23.62
C THR A 559 19.47 -5.20 24.63
N ALA A 560 19.79 -6.50 24.56
CA ALA A 560 20.63 -7.20 25.53
C ALA A 560 21.98 -7.66 24.95
N SER A 561 22.07 -7.90 23.64
CA SER A 561 23.27 -8.29 22.89
C SER A 561 23.29 -7.64 21.49
N GLY A 562 24.48 -7.39 20.92
CA GLY A 562 24.63 -6.82 19.58
C GLY A 562 24.41 -7.83 18.45
N ASP A 563 24.65 -9.12 18.72
CA ASP A 563 24.74 -10.17 17.71
C ASP A 563 23.39 -10.90 17.50
N CYS A 564 22.27 -10.26 17.86
CA CYS A 564 20.92 -10.79 17.75
C CYS A 564 19.98 -9.78 17.08
N PHE A 565 18.91 -10.27 16.45
CA PHE A 565 17.93 -9.43 15.75
C PHE A 565 16.75 -9.08 16.66
N TYR A 566 16.49 -7.79 16.85
CA TYR A 566 15.37 -7.29 17.66
C TYR A 566 14.28 -6.72 16.76
N HIS A 567 13.11 -7.36 16.77
CA HIS A 567 11.96 -6.91 16.00
C HIS A 567 11.13 -5.85 16.76
N CYS A 568 10.41 -5.02 16.02
CA CYS A 568 9.42 -4.11 16.60
C CYS A 568 8.19 -4.86 17.13
N THR A 569 7.46 -4.23 18.06
CA THR A 569 6.13 -4.68 18.50
C THR A 569 5.21 -4.90 17.32
N LEU A 570 4.29 -5.87 17.45
CA LEU A 570 3.36 -6.25 16.38
C LEU A 570 2.58 -5.03 15.87
N ALA A 571 2.80 -4.69 14.61
CA ALA A 571 2.33 -3.48 13.99
C ALA A 571 2.16 -3.67 12.48
N MET A 572 1.36 -2.81 11.87
CA MET A 572 1.05 -2.80 10.44
C MET A 572 1.26 -1.41 9.87
N LEU A 573 1.57 -1.34 8.57
CA LEU A 573 1.68 -0.08 7.85
C LEU A 573 0.29 0.47 7.53
N ALA A 574 0.10 1.76 7.79
CA ALA A 574 -1.11 2.50 7.45
C ALA A 574 -1.16 2.73 5.93
N PRO A 575 -2.29 2.40 5.27
CA PRO A 575 -2.44 2.65 3.84
C PRO A 575 -2.38 4.15 3.52
N LYS A 576 -2.08 4.50 2.26
CA LYS A 576 -2.02 5.90 1.81
C LYS A 576 -3.34 6.66 2.00
N ALA A 577 -4.48 5.96 1.93
CA ALA A 577 -5.82 6.52 2.13
C ALA A 577 -6.20 6.77 3.60
N TYR A 578 -5.31 6.47 4.56
CA TYR A 578 -5.53 6.80 5.97
C TYR A 578 -5.14 8.26 6.23
N GLU A 579 -6.09 9.08 6.63
CA GLU A 579 -5.97 10.52 6.77
C GLU A 579 -5.72 10.95 8.23
N ASN A 580 -5.10 12.13 8.36
CA ASN A 580 -4.75 12.86 9.57
C ASN A 580 -3.73 12.12 10.45
N LEU A 581 -2.76 11.45 9.79
CA LEU A 581 -1.72 10.66 10.44
C LEU A 581 -0.37 11.37 10.34
N HIS A 582 -0.02 12.08 11.40
CA HIS A 582 1.17 12.93 11.51
C HIS A 582 1.88 12.81 12.88
N ALA A 583 1.47 11.83 13.68
CA ALA A 583 2.13 11.42 14.91
C ALA A 583 2.46 9.91 14.86
N CYS A 584 3.60 9.54 15.43
CA CYS A 584 4.01 8.15 15.62
C CYS A 584 3.28 7.55 16.82
N GLU A 585 2.80 6.32 16.68
CA GLU A 585 2.22 5.58 17.79
C GLU A 585 3.34 5.03 18.69
N ASN A 586 3.68 5.77 19.75
CA ASN A 586 4.77 5.45 20.65
C ASN A 586 6.11 5.28 19.92
N TRP A 587 6.75 4.12 20.02
CA TRP A 587 8.05 3.78 19.41
C TRP A 587 7.92 3.23 17.97
N LEU A 588 6.71 3.17 17.42
CA LEU A 588 6.51 2.70 16.05
C LEU A 588 6.99 3.73 15.02
N PRO A 589 7.52 3.27 13.86
CA PRO A 589 7.93 4.16 12.79
C PRO A 589 6.75 4.97 12.23
N ARG A 590 7.06 6.00 11.44
CA ARG A 590 6.02 6.81 10.77
C ARG A 590 5.12 5.94 9.92
N ARG A 591 3.82 6.25 9.95
CA ARG A 591 2.76 5.48 9.29
C ARG A 591 2.68 4.01 9.71
N ALA A 592 3.21 3.60 10.86
CA ALA A 592 2.93 2.30 11.46
C ALA A 592 1.97 2.45 12.64
N MET A 593 1.03 1.52 12.75
CA MET A 593 0.06 1.44 13.85
C MET A 593 0.14 0.07 14.50
N SER A 594 -0.14 -0.01 15.80
CA SER A 594 -0.10 -1.29 16.50
C SER A 594 -1.20 -2.23 16.00
N ALA A 595 -0.93 -3.54 16.00
CA ALA A 595 -1.92 -4.52 15.54
C ALA A 595 -3.22 -4.45 16.38
N TRP A 596 -3.13 -4.09 17.67
CA TRP A 596 -4.29 -3.93 18.54
C TRP A 596 -5.17 -2.74 18.15
N ARG A 597 -4.58 -1.59 17.78
CA ARG A 597 -5.33 -0.45 17.22
C ARG A 597 -5.99 -0.83 15.89
N VAL A 598 -5.24 -1.48 15.00
CA VAL A 598 -5.75 -1.90 13.67
C VAL A 598 -6.91 -2.90 13.81
N ALA A 599 -6.88 -3.77 14.82
CA ALA A 599 -7.95 -4.74 15.06
C ALA A 599 -9.31 -4.07 15.32
N GLY A 600 -9.33 -2.95 16.05
CA GLY A 600 -10.53 -2.17 16.27
C GLY A 600 -11.06 -1.53 14.98
N ILE A 601 -10.14 -1.05 14.12
CA ILE A 601 -10.49 -0.48 12.81
C ILE A 601 -11.09 -1.56 11.91
N VAL A 602 -10.47 -2.74 11.86
CA VAL A 602 -10.98 -3.87 11.08
C VAL A 602 -12.35 -4.31 11.60
N HIS A 603 -12.54 -4.46 12.91
CA HIS A 603 -13.87 -4.79 13.47
C HIS A 603 -14.96 -3.83 13.00
N ALA A 604 -14.65 -2.53 12.95
CA ALA A 604 -15.61 -1.52 12.53
C ALA A 604 -15.84 -1.49 11.02
N LEU A 605 -14.80 -1.72 10.21
CA LEU A 605 -14.91 -1.83 8.74
C LEU A 605 -15.78 -3.02 8.36
N GLU A 606 -15.60 -4.12 9.07
CA GLU A 606 -16.25 -5.39 8.81
C GLU A 606 -17.63 -5.51 9.48
N GLY A 607 -17.99 -4.55 10.35
CA GLY A 607 -19.26 -4.55 11.07
C GLY A 607 -19.44 -5.75 12.01
N TRP A 608 -18.37 -6.24 12.62
CA TRP A 608 -18.45 -7.41 13.51
C TRP A 608 -19.18 -7.06 14.81
N ASP A 609 -20.30 -7.74 15.07
CA ASP A 609 -21.20 -7.47 16.21
C ASP A 609 -20.79 -8.20 17.51
N THR A 610 -19.60 -8.78 17.55
CA THR A 610 -19.10 -9.55 18.70
C THR A 610 -17.97 -8.80 19.41
N HIS A 611 -17.96 -8.83 20.74
CA HIS A 611 -16.79 -8.40 21.51
C HIS A 611 -15.63 -9.38 21.30
N GLU A 612 -14.42 -8.85 21.06
CA GLU A 612 -13.17 -9.59 21.14
C GLU A 612 -12.50 -9.21 22.47
N CYS A 613 -12.92 -9.86 23.56
CA CYS A 613 -12.47 -9.60 24.92
C CYS A 613 -12.46 -10.87 25.77
N GLY A 614 -11.76 -10.88 26.91
CA GLY A 614 -11.65 -12.09 27.74
C GLY A 614 -10.95 -13.23 27.00
N ASP A 615 -11.47 -14.45 27.06
CA ASP A 615 -10.87 -15.61 26.38
C ASP A 615 -11.26 -15.70 24.88
N MET A 616 -12.15 -14.83 24.39
CA MET A 616 -12.63 -14.87 23.01
C MET A 616 -11.54 -14.41 22.03
N VAL A 617 -11.11 -15.30 21.13
CA VAL A 617 -10.23 -14.99 20.00
C VAL A 617 -11.07 -15.22 18.75
N THR A 618 -11.19 -14.21 17.88
CA THR A 618 -11.89 -14.37 16.61
C THR A 618 -10.98 -15.18 15.68
N ASN A 619 -11.50 -16.24 15.04
CA ASN A 619 -10.68 -17.11 14.18
C ASN A 619 -9.87 -16.26 13.18
N VAL A 620 -8.56 -16.48 13.16
CA VAL A 620 -7.55 -15.79 12.35
C VAL A 620 -7.76 -15.99 10.84
N ASP A 621 -8.81 -16.70 10.44
CA ASP A 621 -9.17 -17.02 9.04
C ASP A 621 -10.13 -16.00 8.39
N ARG A 622 -10.41 -14.85 9.00
CA ARG A 622 -11.30 -13.81 8.42
C ARG A 622 -10.68 -13.00 7.26
N TYR A 623 -10.04 -13.70 6.32
CA TYR A 623 -10.18 -13.40 4.88
C TYR A 623 -11.51 -13.97 4.30
N LEU A 624 -12.44 -14.35 5.17
CA LEU A 624 -13.73 -14.99 4.87
C LEU A 624 -14.91 -14.03 5.06
N LEU A 625 -14.88 -12.83 4.47
CA LEU A 625 -16.08 -11.95 4.38
C LEU A 625 -17.23 -12.62 3.59
N LEU A 626 -16.93 -13.68 2.83
CA LEU A 626 -17.92 -14.55 2.20
C LEU A 626 -18.38 -15.71 3.10
N GLY A 627 -17.66 -16.03 4.18
CA GLY A 627 -17.84 -17.25 4.98
C GLY A 627 -19.15 -17.32 5.78
N PRO A 628 -19.49 -16.31 6.61
CA PRO A 628 -20.77 -16.28 7.32
C PRO A 628 -21.98 -16.17 6.39
N TRP A 629 -21.83 -15.49 5.25
CA TRP A 629 -22.87 -15.36 4.22
C TRP A 629 -23.09 -16.67 3.43
N LEU A 630 -22.01 -17.36 3.04
CA LEU A 630 -22.07 -18.73 2.51
C LEU A 630 -22.70 -19.66 3.54
N ALA A 631 -22.23 -19.61 4.79
CA ALA A 631 -22.74 -20.48 5.85
C ALA A 631 -24.22 -20.24 6.14
N HIS A 632 -24.70 -18.99 6.11
CA HIS A 632 -26.12 -18.66 6.31
C HIS A 632 -26.99 -19.10 5.12
N SER A 633 -26.57 -18.83 3.90
CA SER A 633 -27.31 -19.21 2.68
C SER A 633 -27.34 -20.72 2.48
N VAL A 634 -26.21 -21.40 2.70
CA VAL A 634 -26.08 -22.87 2.65
C VAL A 634 -26.88 -23.52 3.80
N ARG A 635 -26.87 -22.94 5.01
CA ARG A 635 -27.70 -23.42 6.13
C ARG A 635 -29.19 -23.28 5.84
N ASN A 636 -29.65 -22.15 5.30
CA ASN A 636 -31.07 -21.98 4.94
C ASN A 636 -31.50 -22.94 3.83
N PHE A 637 -30.61 -23.23 2.86
CA PHE A 637 -30.83 -24.22 1.81
C PHE A 637 -30.93 -25.65 2.36
N MET A 638 -30.04 -26.03 3.29
CA MET A 638 -30.00 -27.39 3.85
C MET A 638 -31.08 -27.66 4.91
N VAL A 639 -31.55 -26.64 5.64
CA VAL A 639 -32.42 -26.82 6.82
C VAL A 639 -33.92 -26.61 6.54
N ARG A 640 -34.32 -25.79 5.55
CA ARG A 640 -35.75 -25.51 5.28
C ARG A 640 -36.40 -26.51 4.32
N LYS A 641 -37.63 -26.93 4.66
CA LYS A 641 -38.48 -27.81 3.83
C LYS A 641 -38.78 -27.13 2.48
N PRO A 642 -38.92 -27.88 1.37
CA PRO A 642 -39.08 -27.31 0.02
C PRO A 642 -40.20 -26.26 -0.14
N GLY A 643 -41.27 -26.32 0.65
CA GLY A 643 -42.39 -25.37 0.61
C GLY A 643 -42.22 -24.08 1.43
N GLU A 644 -41.15 -23.95 2.22
CA GLU A 644 -40.86 -22.76 3.08
C GLU A 644 -39.61 -21.99 2.60
N ARG A 645 -39.08 -22.34 1.42
CA ARG A 645 -37.88 -21.70 0.86
C ARG A 645 -38.28 -20.37 0.21
N VAL A 646 -37.62 -19.30 0.64
CA VAL A 646 -37.72 -17.99 -0.01
C VAL A 646 -37.01 -18.10 -1.36
N THR A 647 -37.75 -17.89 -2.45
CA THR A 647 -37.29 -18.20 -3.81
C THR A 647 -36.02 -17.43 -4.18
N LEU A 648 -35.86 -16.19 -3.72
CA LEU A 648 -34.74 -15.34 -4.13
C LEU A 648 -33.40 -15.75 -3.47
N ASP A 649 -33.41 -16.11 -2.18
CA ASP A 649 -32.20 -16.47 -1.42
C ASP A 649 -31.49 -17.71 -1.98
N MET A 650 -32.24 -18.61 -2.63
CA MET A 650 -31.67 -19.81 -3.25
C MET A 650 -30.79 -19.53 -4.47
N PHE A 651 -31.04 -18.42 -5.18
CA PHE A 651 -30.41 -18.16 -6.49
C PHE A 651 -29.35 -17.06 -6.46
N VAL A 652 -29.30 -16.21 -5.42
CA VAL A 652 -28.29 -15.14 -5.32
C VAL A 652 -26.86 -15.71 -5.37
N PHE A 653 -26.53 -16.71 -4.56
CA PHE A 653 -25.19 -17.31 -4.54
C PHE A 653 -24.80 -17.99 -5.87
N PRO A 654 -25.62 -18.91 -6.44
CA PRO A 654 -25.33 -19.50 -7.74
C PRO A 654 -25.14 -18.46 -8.85
N ILE A 655 -25.90 -17.37 -8.83
CA ILE A 655 -25.81 -16.33 -9.85
C ILE A 655 -24.54 -15.51 -9.69
N LEU A 656 -24.13 -15.18 -8.47
CA LEU A 656 -22.86 -14.48 -8.23
C LEU A 656 -21.66 -15.33 -8.66
N LEU A 657 -21.68 -16.62 -8.31
CA LEU A 657 -20.67 -17.56 -8.79
C LEU A 657 -20.69 -17.66 -10.32
N LEU A 658 -21.88 -17.72 -10.93
CA LEU A 658 -22.03 -17.74 -12.38
C LEU A 658 -21.46 -16.46 -13.02
N ARG A 659 -21.72 -15.29 -12.46
CA ARG A 659 -21.17 -14.01 -12.94
C ARG A 659 -19.64 -13.95 -12.85
N LEU A 660 -19.07 -14.39 -11.72
CA LEU A 660 -17.61 -14.49 -11.56
C LEU A 660 -16.98 -15.45 -12.58
N LEU A 661 -17.57 -16.63 -12.75
CA LEU A 661 -17.11 -17.62 -13.72
C LEU A 661 -17.26 -17.12 -15.16
N LEU A 662 -18.36 -16.44 -15.47
CA LEU A 662 -18.62 -15.86 -16.79
C LEU A 662 -17.59 -14.76 -17.09
N GLY A 663 -17.36 -13.83 -16.16
CA GLY A 663 -16.34 -12.78 -16.29
C GLY A 663 -14.95 -13.37 -16.54
N GLN A 664 -14.52 -14.34 -15.73
CA GLN A 664 -13.23 -15.00 -15.94
C GLN A 664 -13.16 -15.76 -17.28
N LEU A 665 -14.25 -16.42 -17.69
CA LEU A 665 -14.31 -17.09 -18.98
C LEU A 665 -14.13 -16.09 -20.13
N TRP A 666 -14.80 -14.94 -20.09
CA TRP A 666 -14.65 -13.88 -21.09
C TRP A 666 -13.24 -13.34 -21.16
N ILE A 667 -12.59 -13.13 -20.02
CA ILE A 667 -11.18 -12.70 -19.93
C ILE A 667 -10.29 -13.72 -20.63
N THR A 668 -10.44 -15.00 -20.28
CA THR A 668 -9.65 -16.08 -20.88
C THR A 668 -9.89 -16.19 -22.38
N VAL A 669 -11.14 -16.11 -22.85
CA VAL A 669 -11.49 -16.14 -24.28
C VAL A 669 -10.90 -14.94 -25.02
N SER A 670 -11.05 -13.72 -24.48
CA SER A 670 -10.49 -12.51 -25.07
C SER A 670 -8.98 -12.58 -25.21
N ARG A 671 -8.29 -13.09 -24.19
CA ARG A 671 -6.84 -13.25 -24.21
C ARG A 671 -6.38 -14.34 -25.16
N LEU A 672 -7.09 -15.47 -25.24
CA LEU A 672 -6.82 -16.52 -26.22
C LEU A 672 -7.01 -16.04 -27.66
N GLN A 673 -8.08 -15.29 -27.95
CA GLN A 673 -8.31 -14.71 -29.27
C GLN A 673 -7.24 -13.67 -29.63
N THR A 674 -6.89 -12.81 -28.67
CA THR A 674 -5.82 -11.82 -28.83
C THR A 674 -4.46 -12.49 -29.05
N ALA A 675 -4.14 -13.54 -28.30
CA ALA A 675 -2.89 -14.30 -28.42
C ALA A 675 -2.81 -15.11 -29.72
N SER A 676 -3.93 -15.64 -30.23
CA SER A 676 -3.96 -16.39 -31.49
C SER A 676 -3.98 -15.52 -32.76
N ARG A 677 -4.12 -14.18 -32.61
CA ARG A 677 -4.16 -13.16 -33.68
C ARG A 677 -5.12 -13.41 -34.83
N ARG A 678 -6.14 -14.25 -34.65
CA ARG A 678 -7.07 -14.56 -35.74
C ARG A 678 -7.94 -13.37 -36.10
N HIS A 679 -8.31 -12.52 -35.13
CA HIS A 679 -9.19 -11.35 -35.34
C HIS A 679 -8.93 -10.29 -34.24
N ARG A 680 -8.17 -9.21 -34.50
CA ARG A 680 -7.88 -8.15 -33.51
C ARG A 680 -8.36 -6.78 -33.97
N ILE A 681 -8.82 -5.97 -33.03
CA ILE A 681 -9.35 -4.62 -33.28
C ILE A 681 -8.24 -3.57 -33.10
N VAL A 682 -7.55 -3.59 -31.96
CA VAL A 682 -6.42 -2.72 -31.63
C VAL A 682 -5.13 -3.53 -31.59
N ASP A 683 -4.16 -3.13 -32.41
CA ASP A 683 -2.81 -3.70 -32.42
C ASP A 683 -1.87 -2.88 -31.52
N LYS A 684 -2.11 -2.92 -30.21
CA LYS A 684 -1.26 -2.33 -29.16
C LYS A 684 -1.00 -3.33 -28.04
N SER A 685 0.09 -3.11 -27.31
CA SER A 685 0.47 -3.88 -26.14
C SER A 685 -0.36 -3.54 -24.89
N LEU A 686 -0.56 -4.54 -24.04
CA LEU A 686 -1.21 -4.39 -22.73
C LEU A 686 -0.16 -4.06 -21.67
N GLU A 687 0.08 -2.80 -21.36
CA GLU A 687 1.15 -2.43 -20.41
C GLU A 687 0.89 -2.93 -18.97
N PHE A 688 1.96 -3.23 -18.20
CA PHE A 688 1.84 -3.63 -16.79
C PHE A 688 1.06 -2.60 -15.94
N GLU A 689 1.19 -1.31 -16.26
CA GLU A 689 0.41 -0.26 -15.62
C GLU A 689 -1.10 -0.42 -15.82
N GLN A 690 -1.53 -0.91 -16.98
CA GLN A 690 -2.94 -1.22 -17.22
C GLN A 690 -3.37 -2.44 -16.41
N VAL A 691 -2.55 -3.51 -16.39
CA VAL A 691 -2.81 -4.72 -15.59
C VAL A 691 -2.98 -4.39 -14.10
N ASP A 692 -2.14 -3.50 -13.57
CA ASP A 692 -2.23 -3.06 -12.16
C ASP A 692 -3.50 -2.24 -11.87
N ARG A 693 -3.96 -1.41 -12.81
CA ARG A 693 -5.24 -0.67 -12.69
C ARG A 693 -6.44 -1.60 -12.68
N GLU A 694 -6.38 -2.67 -13.47
CA GLU A 694 -7.48 -3.61 -13.70
C GLU A 694 -7.55 -4.74 -12.66
N ARG A 695 -6.73 -4.66 -11.59
CA ARG A 695 -6.55 -5.75 -10.62
C ARG A 695 -7.79 -6.09 -9.78
N ASN A 696 -8.69 -5.13 -9.52
CA ASN A 696 -9.85 -5.28 -8.63
C ASN A 696 -11.18 -5.39 -9.41
N TRP A 697 -11.17 -6.13 -10.52
CA TRP A 697 -12.32 -6.23 -11.43
C TRP A 697 -13.57 -6.90 -10.81
N ASP A 698 -13.40 -7.65 -9.73
CA ASP A 698 -14.46 -8.37 -9.02
C ASP A 698 -15.26 -7.49 -8.04
N ASP A 699 -14.79 -6.27 -7.73
CA ASP A 699 -15.43 -5.32 -6.83
C ASP A 699 -16.90 -5.03 -7.22
N GLN A 700 -17.19 -4.92 -8.52
CA GLN A 700 -18.54 -4.66 -9.04
C GLN A 700 -19.51 -5.82 -8.75
N ILE A 701 -19.05 -7.06 -8.91
CA ILE A 701 -19.88 -8.26 -8.69
C ILE A 701 -20.21 -8.37 -7.20
N ILE A 702 -19.23 -8.07 -6.33
CA ILE A 702 -19.41 -8.01 -4.88
C ILE A 702 -20.39 -6.90 -4.49
N LEU A 703 -20.23 -5.69 -5.04
CA LEU A 703 -21.14 -4.57 -4.78
C LEU A 703 -22.58 -4.92 -5.19
N THR A 704 -22.75 -5.50 -6.37
CA THR A 704 -24.05 -5.95 -6.87
C THR A 704 -24.68 -6.98 -5.92
N ALA A 705 -23.90 -7.97 -5.46
CA ALA A 705 -24.35 -8.98 -4.50
C ALA A 705 -24.97 -8.36 -3.24
N LEU A 706 -24.25 -7.39 -2.66
CA LEU A 706 -24.66 -6.72 -1.43
C LEU A 706 -25.96 -5.94 -1.64
N ILE A 707 -26.11 -5.26 -2.77
CA ILE A 707 -27.32 -4.47 -3.06
C ILE A 707 -28.52 -5.38 -3.31
N PHE A 708 -28.39 -6.45 -4.09
CA PHE A 708 -29.49 -7.40 -4.30
C PHE A 708 -29.92 -8.08 -3.00
N TYR A 709 -28.97 -8.39 -2.12
CA TYR A 709 -29.28 -8.90 -0.79
C TYR A 709 -30.06 -7.87 0.04
N MET A 710 -29.60 -6.62 0.12
CA MET A 710 -30.33 -5.55 0.82
C MET A 710 -31.73 -5.34 0.23
N ALA A 711 -31.87 -5.34 -1.09
CA ALA A 711 -33.16 -5.22 -1.76
C ALA A 711 -34.10 -6.37 -1.38
N ASN A 712 -33.60 -7.62 -1.33
CA ASN A 712 -34.37 -8.78 -0.88
C ASN A 712 -34.91 -8.60 0.56
N GLN A 713 -34.10 -8.03 1.45
CA GLN A 713 -34.49 -7.82 2.84
C GLN A 713 -35.43 -6.62 3.05
N LEU A 714 -35.26 -5.58 2.24
CA LEU A 714 -35.89 -4.27 2.48
C LEU A 714 -37.15 -4.02 1.65
N ILE A 715 -37.34 -4.72 0.52
CA ILE A 715 -38.46 -4.48 -0.38
C ILE A 715 -39.58 -5.50 -0.10
N PRO A 716 -40.71 -5.08 0.51
CA PRO A 716 -41.82 -5.97 0.79
C PRO A 716 -42.37 -6.58 -0.50
N GLY A 717 -42.53 -7.90 -0.53
CA GLY A 717 -43.08 -8.63 -1.68
C GLY A 717 -42.05 -9.07 -2.74
N LEU A 718 -40.83 -8.52 -2.76
CA LEU A 718 -39.75 -9.01 -3.63
C LEU A 718 -39.40 -10.50 -3.40
N PRO A 719 -39.30 -10.99 -2.15
CA PRO A 719 -39.06 -12.42 -1.88
C PRO A 719 -40.18 -13.35 -2.37
N HIS A 720 -41.38 -12.80 -2.62
CA HIS A 720 -42.59 -13.52 -3.04
C HIS A 720 -42.95 -13.28 -4.52
N SER A 721 -42.06 -12.64 -5.29
CA SER A 721 -42.28 -12.40 -6.71
C SER A 721 -42.33 -13.72 -7.50
N PRO A 722 -43.18 -13.84 -8.53
CA PRO A 722 -43.23 -15.04 -9.36
C PRO A 722 -41.90 -15.26 -10.09
N TRP A 723 -41.58 -16.53 -10.37
CA TRP A 723 -40.41 -16.86 -11.18
C TRP A 723 -40.51 -16.24 -12.58
N TRP A 724 -41.70 -16.28 -13.19
CA TRP A 724 -41.97 -15.77 -14.52
C TRP A 724 -43.25 -14.92 -14.59
N ASP A 725 -43.16 -13.76 -15.24
CA ASP A 725 -44.31 -12.94 -15.65
C ASP A 725 -44.00 -12.29 -17.01
N SER A 726 -44.75 -12.65 -18.05
CA SER A 726 -44.55 -12.13 -19.40
C SER A 726 -44.76 -10.62 -19.51
N LYS A 727 -45.64 -10.02 -18.70
CA LYS A 727 -45.85 -8.56 -18.69
C LYS A 727 -44.61 -7.85 -18.16
N GLY A 728 -43.99 -8.45 -17.13
CA GLY A 728 -42.74 -7.96 -16.57
C GLY A 728 -41.57 -8.05 -17.55
N VAL A 729 -41.46 -9.15 -18.29
CA VAL A 729 -40.41 -9.30 -19.33
C VAL A 729 -40.54 -8.22 -20.40
N LEU A 730 -41.75 -7.98 -20.91
CA LEU A 730 -41.99 -6.94 -21.93
C LEU A 730 -41.73 -5.53 -21.39
N LEU A 731 -42.17 -5.25 -20.16
CA LEU A 731 -41.93 -3.96 -19.51
C LEU A 731 -40.44 -3.72 -19.27
N LEU A 732 -39.68 -4.74 -18.84
CA LEU A 732 -38.23 -4.66 -18.65
C LEU A 732 -37.52 -4.34 -19.96
N ALA A 733 -37.85 -5.04 -21.05
CA ALA A 733 -37.26 -4.79 -22.36
C ALA A 733 -37.57 -3.37 -22.87
N ALA A 734 -38.82 -2.90 -22.71
CA ALA A 734 -39.21 -1.55 -23.10
C ALA A 734 -38.52 -0.46 -22.28
N LEU A 735 -38.39 -0.64 -20.96
CA LEU A 735 -37.70 0.30 -20.08
C LEU A 735 -36.19 0.33 -20.33
N HIS A 736 -35.60 -0.82 -20.65
CA HIS A 736 -34.20 -0.90 -21.04
C HIS A 736 -33.95 -0.14 -22.35
N ALA A 737 -34.64 -0.55 -23.43
CA ALA A 737 -34.42 0.00 -24.77
C ALA A 737 -34.79 1.49 -24.91
N GLY A 738 -35.66 2.02 -24.04
CA GLY A 738 -36.04 3.43 -24.04
C GLY A 738 -35.31 4.23 -22.96
N PRO A 739 -35.91 4.39 -21.75
CA PRO A 739 -35.35 5.21 -20.68
C PRO A 739 -33.90 4.92 -20.30
N VAL A 740 -33.50 3.65 -20.14
CA VAL A 740 -32.16 3.30 -19.65
C VAL A 740 -31.10 3.68 -20.70
N GLU A 741 -31.25 3.23 -21.94
CA GLU A 741 -30.29 3.56 -23.01
C GLU A 741 -30.23 5.08 -23.27
N PHE A 742 -31.37 5.78 -23.28
CA PHE A 742 -31.41 7.23 -23.44
C PHE A 742 -30.66 7.97 -22.33
N LEU A 743 -30.91 7.60 -21.06
CA LEU A 743 -30.25 8.22 -19.91
C LEU A 743 -28.76 7.86 -19.87
N TYR A 744 -28.40 6.62 -20.21
CA TYR A 744 -27.01 6.20 -20.32
C TYR A 744 -26.27 7.06 -21.34
N TYR A 745 -26.81 7.20 -22.57
CA TYR A 745 -26.17 7.98 -23.64
C TYR A 745 -25.80 9.39 -23.18
N TRP A 746 -26.75 10.11 -22.57
CA TRP A 746 -26.52 11.48 -22.12
C TRP A 746 -25.57 11.56 -20.93
N PHE A 747 -25.67 10.61 -20.00
CA PHE A 747 -24.76 10.55 -18.86
C PHE A 747 -23.33 10.25 -19.32
N HIS A 748 -23.14 9.24 -20.16
CA HIS A 748 -21.85 8.86 -20.70
C HIS A 748 -21.25 9.99 -21.55
N ARG A 749 -22.03 10.63 -22.41
CA ARG A 749 -21.59 11.82 -23.15
C ARG A 749 -21.19 12.97 -22.22
N ALA A 750 -21.91 13.18 -21.12
CA ALA A 750 -21.55 14.17 -20.12
C ALA A 750 -20.24 13.83 -19.41
N LEU A 751 -19.96 12.54 -19.16
CA LEU A 751 -18.69 12.08 -18.59
C LEU A 751 -17.47 12.44 -19.47
N HIS A 752 -17.67 12.66 -20.78
CA HIS A 752 -16.63 13.15 -21.69
C HIS A 752 -16.46 14.67 -21.69
N HIS A 753 -17.25 15.41 -20.92
CA HIS A 753 -16.97 16.80 -20.63
C HIS A 753 -15.69 16.89 -19.78
N HIS A 754 -14.77 17.81 -20.14
CA HIS A 754 -13.42 17.91 -19.58
C HIS A 754 -13.35 17.77 -18.04
N TYR A 755 -14.32 18.34 -17.33
CA TYR A 755 -14.41 18.30 -15.86
C TYR A 755 -14.72 16.90 -15.29
N LEU A 756 -15.69 16.19 -15.89
CA LEU A 756 -16.11 14.87 -15.46
C LEU A 756 -15.13 13.80 -15.95
N TYR A 757 -14.59 13.98 -17.15
CA TYR A 757 -13.60 13.10 -17.74
C TYR A 757 -12.38 12.99 -16.83
N SER A 758 -11.73 14.11 -16.49
CA SER A 758 -10.49 14.09 -15.70
C SER A 758 -10.65 13.56 -14.27
N ARG A 759 -11.88 13.48 -13.75
CA ARG A 759 -12.16 13.11 -12.35
C ARG A 759 -12.70 11.69 -12.21
N TYR A 760 -13.44 11.22 -13.20
CA TYR A 760 -14.15 9.94 -13.14
C TYR A 760 -13.76 9.06 -14.33
N HIS A 761 -14.08 9.51 -15.54
CA HIS A 761 -14.10 8.63 -16.69
C HIS A 761 -12.72 8.42 -17.36
N SER A 762 -11.73 9.27 -17.07
CA SER A 762 -10.36 9.10 -17.58
C SER A 762 -9.68 7.84 -17.05
N HIS A 763 -10.15 7.31 -15.91
CA HIS A 763 -9.64 6.04 -15.38
C HIS A 763 -10.02 4.86 -16.26
N HIS A 764 -11.27 4.82 -16.72
CA HIS A 764 -11.77 3.82 -17.67
C HIS A 764 -11.05 3.92 -19.01
N HIS A 765 -10.92 5.14 -19.54
CA HIS A 765 -10.24 5.44 -20.81
C HIS A 765 -8.71 5.31 -20.78
N ALA A 766 -8.12 5.09 -19.60
CA ALA A 766 -6.69 4.78 -19.50
C ALA A 766 -6.37 3.40 -20.10
N SER A 767 -7.38 2.53 -20.26
CA SER A 767 -7.27 1.20 -20.84
C SER A 767 -7.55 1.22 -22.35
N ILE A 768 -6.55 1.61 -23.14
CA ILE A 768 -6.67 1.75 -24.61
C ILE A 768 -6.89 0.39 -25.29
N VAL A 769 -6.24 -0.66 -24.79
CA VAL A 769 -6.53 -2.04 -25.22
C VAL A 769 -7.64 -2.55 -24.33
N THR A 770 -8.87 -2.52 -24.83
CA THR A 770 -10.02 -2.97 -24.06
C THR A 770 -9.95 -4.48 -23.84
N GLU A 771 -10.09 -4.89 -22.58
CA GLU A 771 -10.39 -6.27 -22.19
C GLU A 771 -11.77 -6.32 -21.52
N PRO A 772 -12.44 -7.49 -21.43
CA PRO A 772 -13.68 -7.63 -20.67
C PRO A 772 -13.62 -7.04 -19.27
N ILE A 773 -12.44 -7.05 -18.63
CA ILE A 773 -12.20 -6.39 -17.35
C ILE A 773 -12.39 -4.88 -17.43
N THR A 774 -11.91 -4.23 -18.48
CA THR A 774 -12.03 -2.77 -18.67
C THR A 774 -13.49 -2.30 -18.55
N SER A 775 -14.46 -3.15 -18.92
CA SER A 775 -15.90 -2.86 -18.82
C SER A 775 -16.43 -2.63 -17.42
N VAL A 776 -15.70 -3.07 -16.39
CA VAL A 776 -16.12 -2.98 -14.99
C VAL A 776 -15.19 -2.11 -14.15
N ILE A 777 -14.20 -1.47 -14.78
CA ILE A 777 -13.21 -0.63 -14.12
C ILE A 777 -13.65 0.83 -14.23
N HIS A 778 -14.44 1.23 -13.25
CA HIS A 778 -14.90 2.61 -13.07
C HIS A 778 -14.68 3.05 -11.62
N PRO A 779 -14.47 4.35 -11.35
CA PRO A 779 -14.54 4.87 -10.00
C PRO A 779 -15.92 4.62 -9.39
N PHE A 780 -15.97 4.34 -8.09
CA PHE A 780 -17.20 3.98 -7.37
C PHE A 780 -18.41 4.90 -7.64
N ALA A 781 -18.18 6.22 -7.79
CA ALA A 781 -19.26 7.16 -8.05
C ALA A 781 -19.89 6.98 -9.45
N GLU A 782 -19.07 6.70 -10.46
CA GLU A 782 -19.54 6.42 -11.82
C GLU A 782 -20.28 5.08 -11.86
N GLU A 783 -19.69 4.06 -11.21
CA GLU A 783 -20.29 2.73 -11.09
C GLU A 783 -21.65 2.76 -10.38
N LEU A 784 -21.77 3.57 -9.31
CA LEU A 784 -23.04 3.74 -8.60
C LEU A 784 -24.12 4.35 -9.50
N VAL A 785 -23.78 5.30 -10.37
CA VAL A 785 -24.75 5.91 -11.30
C VAL A 785 -25.17 4.91 -12.37
N TYR A 786 -24.23 4.16 -12.95
CA TYR A 786 -24.57 3.08 -13.88
C TYR A 786 -25.48 2.05 -13.20
N PHE A 787 -25.15 1.62 -11.99
CA PHE A 787 -25.98 0.70 -11.24
C PHE A 787 -27.41 1.24 -11.03
N LEU A 788 -27.56 2.50 -10.62
CA LEU A 788 -28.88 3.12 -10.43
C LEU A 788 -29.68 3.22 -11.74
N LEU A 789 -29.01 3.51 -12.86
CA LEU A 789 -29.63 3.51 -14.18
C LEU A 789 -30.13 2.12 -14.57
N PHE A 790 -29.30 1.08 -14.40
CA PHE A 790 -29.69 -0.30 -14.69
C PHE A 790 -30.71 -0.87 -13.69
N LEU A 791 -30.89 -0.24 -12.52
CA LEU A 791 -31.90 -0.62 -11.54
C LEU A 791 -33.31 -0.13 -11.91
N ILE A 792 -33.44 0.86 -12.80
CA ILE A 792 -34.74 1.46 -13.18
C ILE A 792 -35.77 0.40 -13.63
N PRO A 793 -35.44 -0.55 -14.55
CA PRO A 793 -36.40 -1.58 -14.94
C PRO A 793 -36.79 -2.46 -13.75
N LEU A 794 -35.82 -2.89 -12.93
CA LEU A 794 -36.09 -3.78 -11.80
C LEU A 794 -37.00 -3.15 -10.74
N VAL A 795 -36.79 -1.87 -10.41
CA VAL A 795 -37.65 -1.14 -9.47
C VAL A 795 -39.03 -0.90 -10.04
N ALA A 796 -39.13 -0.55 -11.33
CA ALA A 796 -40.41 -0.38 -11.99
C ALA A 796 -41.23 -1.67 -11.95
N LEU A 797 -40.61 -2.82 -12.26
CA LEU A 797 -41.27 -4.12 -12.21
C LEU A 797 -41.87 -4.45 -10.84
N VAL A 798 -41.13 -4.15 -9.77
CA VAL A 798 -41.63 -4.38 -8.40
C VAL A 798 -42.76 -3.41 -8.08
N SER A 799 -42.61 -2.15 -8.44
CA SER A 799 -43.60 -1.09 -8.15
C SER A 799 -44.92 -1.31 -8.89
N THR A 800 -44.89 -1.89 -10.09
CA THR A 800 -46.08 -2.21 -10.88
C THR A 800 -46.68 -3.58 -10.55
N GLY A 801 -46.07 -4.34 -9.64
CA GLY A 801 -46.52 -5.69 -9.29
C GLY A 801 -46.32 -6.72 -10.41
N THR A 802 -45.42 -6.45 -11.37
CA THR A 802 -45.13 -7.32 -12.53
C THR A 802 -43.71 -7.90 -12.45
N ALA A 803 -43.17 -8.06 -11.24
CA ALA A 803 -41.81 -8.58 -11.02
C ALA A 803 -41.68 -10.03 -11.49
N SER A 804 -40.61 -10.35 -12.21
CA SER A 804 -40.24 -11.71 -12.60
C SER A 804 -38.79 -11.96 -12.22
N LEU A 805 -38.56 -12.94 -11.35
CA LEU A 805 -37.21 -13.26 -10.87
C LEU A 805 -36.28 -13.74 -11.99
N ALA A 806 -36.79 -14.62 -12.86
CA ALA A 806 -36.03 -15.11 -14.02
C ALA A 806 -35.67 -13.98 -14.99
N ALA A 807 -36.59 -13.04 -15.24
CA ALA A 807 -36.33 -11.88 -16.09
C ALA A 807 -35.27 -10.96 -15.49
N GLY A 808 -35.33 -10.69 -14.19
CA GLY A 808 -34.34 -9.87 -13.49
C GLY A 808 -32.94 -10.49 -13.52
N PHE A 809 -32.84 -11.80 -13.29
CA PHE A 809 -31.57 -12.52 -13.38
C PHE A 809 -31.04 -12.61 -14.82
N GLY A 810 -31.90 -12.90 -15.78
CA GLY A 810 -31.55 -12.88 -17.20
C GLY A 810 -31.06 -11.51 -17.66
N TYR A 811 -31.66 -10.43 -17.14
CA TYR A 811 -31.24 -9.07 -17.43
C TYR A 811 -29.84 -8.74 -16.91
N LEU A 812 -29.48 -9.19 -15.70
CA LEU A 812 -28.12 -9.04 -15.18
C LEU A 812 -27.09 -9.78 -16.06
N ILE A 813 -27.39 -11.02 -16.44
CA ILE A 813 -26.52 -11.82 -17.31
C ILE A 813 -26.41 -11.16 -18.70
N TYR A 814 -27.50 -10.59 -19.21
CA TYR A 814 -27.51 -9.86 -20.46
C TYR A 814 -26.61 -8.61 -20.41
N ILE A 815 -26.69 -7.81 -19.34
CA ILE A 815 -25.82 -6.63 -19.14
C ILE A 815 -24.36 -7.06 -19.11
N ASP A 816 -24.01 -8.06 -18.30
CA ASP A 816 -22.64 -8.57 -18.20
C ASP A 816 -22.14 -9.07 -19.57
N PHE A 817 -22.96 -9.86 -20.27
CA PHE A 817 -22.65 -10.38 -21.60
C PHE A 817 -22.35 -9.25 -22.59
N MET A 818 -23.24 -8.26 -22.68
CA MET A 818 -23.08 -7.16 -23.62
C MET A 818 -21.85 -6.32 -23.29
N ASN A 819 -21.64 -5.98 -22.01
CA ASN A 819 -20.47 -5.22 -21.55
C ASN A 819 -19.15 -5.93 -21.82
N TYR A 820 -19.06 -7.23 -21.49
CA TYR A 820 -17.87 -8.04 -21.74
C TYR A 820 -17.60 -8.19 -23.24
N MET A 821 -18.65 -8.44 -24.03
CA MET A 821 -18.55 -8.51 -25.48
C MET A 821 -18.00 -7.20 -26.05
N GLY A 822 -18.59 -6.06 -25.71
CA GLY A 822 -18.17 -4.76 -26.26
C GLY A 822 -16.75 -4.32 -25.89
N HIS A 823 -16.18 -4.84 -24.81
CA HIS A 823 -14.79 -4.55 -24.43
C HIS A 823 -13.81 -5.66 -24.84
N CYS A 824 -14.23 -6.62 -25.67
CA CYS A 824 -13.31 -7.56 -26.28
C CYS A 824 -12.45 -6.85 -27.34
N ASN A 825 -11.19 -7.24 -27.46
CA ASN A 825 -10.32 -6.78 -28.54
C ASN A 825 -10.46 -7.61 -29.84
N PHE A 826 -11.58 -8.33 -29.99
CA PHE A 826 -11.90 -9.18 -31.14
C PHE A 826 -13.39 -9.12 -31.45
N GLU A 827 -13.75 -9.39 -32.71
CA GLU A 827 -15.14 -9.44 -33.14
C GLU A 827 -15.75 -10.82 -32.94
N MET A 828 -16.97 -10.86 -32.38
CA MET A 828 -17.72 -12.09 -32.15
C MET A 828 -19.03 -12.13 -32.94
N VAL A 829 -19.62 -10.98 -33.26
CA VAL A 829 -20.89 -10.93 -33.98
C VAL A 829 -20.64 -11.24 -35.46
N PRO A 830 -21.25 -12.30 -36.03
CA PRO A 830 -20.97 -12.68 -37.41
C PRO A 830 -21.70 -11.77 -38.40
N LYS A 831 -21.02 -11.41 -39.49
CA LYS A 831 -21.51 -10.45 -40.50
C LYS A 831 -22.86 -10.82 -41.12
N TRP A 832 -23.16 -12.13 -41.25
CA TRP A 832 -24.43 -12.60 -41.80
C TRP A 832 -25.64 -12.11 -40.99
N LEU A 833 -25.49 -11.86 -39.69
CA LEU A 833 -26.58 -11.41 -38.83
C LEU A 833 -26.99 -9.97 -39.18
N PHE A 834 -26.02 -9.08 -39.42
CA PHE A 834 -26.28 -7.72 -39.91
C PHE A 834 -26.82 -7.71 -41.34
N ASN A 835 -26.40 -8.66 -42.19
CA ASN A 835 -26.95 -8.79 -43.53
C ASN A 835 -28.42 -9.27 -43.53
N ALA A 836 -28.75 -10.21 -42.63
CA ALA A 836 -30.10 -10.78 -42.52
C ALA A 836 -31.10 -9.80 -41.89
N PHE A 837 -30.65 -8.96 -40.95
CA PHE A 837 -31.46 -7.91 -40.34
C PHE A 837 -30.67 -6.59 -40.24
N PRO A 838 -30.59 -5.79 -41.33
CA PRO A 838 -29.81 -4.55 -41.36
C PRO A 838 -30.08 -3.54 -40.24
N PRO A 839 -31.32 -3.37 -39.73
CA PRO A 839 -31.57 -2.48 -38.60
C PRO A 839 -30.83 -2.88 -37.30
N LEU A 840 -30.37 -4.13 -37.18
CA LEU A 840 -29.68 -4.63 -35.98
C LEU A 840 -28.45 -3.79 -35.60
N LYS A 841 -27.75 -3.20 -36.57
CA LYS A 841 -26.56 -2.38 -36.31
C LYS A 841 -26.84 -1.12 -35.45
N TYR A 842 -28.10 -0.71 -35.35
CA TYR A 842 -28.54 0.39 -34.49
C TYR A 842 -29.05 -0.09 -33.12
N PHE A 843 -29.35 -1.37 -32.98
CA PHE A 843 -29.91 -1.97 -31.76
C PHE A 843 -28.90 -2.83 -30.98
N MET A 844 -27.71 -3.04 -31.52
CA MET A 844 -26.63 -3.79 -30.89
C MET A 844 -25.28 -3.22 -31.35
N TYR A 845 -24.49 -2.72 -30.40
CA TYR A 845 -23.12 -2.30 -30.66
C TYR A 845 -22.17 -3.49 -30.83
N THR A 846 -21.03 -3.24 -31.48
CA THR A 846 -19.95 -4.22 -31.65
C THR A 846 -18.72 -3.83 -30.82
N PRO A 847 -17.81 -4.77 -30.56
CA PRO A 847 -16.53 -4.45 -29.94
C PRO A 847 -15.73 -3.38 -30.73
N SER A 848 -15.78 -3.37 -32.07
CA SER A 848 -15.15 -2.32 -32.88
C SER A 848 -15.77 -0.94 -32.64
N PHE A 849 -17.09 -0.86 -32.51
CA PHE A 849 -17.79 0.39 -32.20
C PHE A 849 -17.29 0.99 -30.87
N HIS A 850 -17.18 0.16 -29.84
CA HIS A 850 -16.73 0.61 -28.52
C HIS A 850 -15.22 0.86 -28.44
N SER A 851 -14.42 0.09 -29.17
CA SER A 851 -12.98 0.34 -29.25
C SER A 851 -12.66 1.70 -29.89
N LEU A 852 -13.45 2.13 -30.88
CA LEU A 852 -13.35 3.48 -31.43
C LEU A 852 -13.68 4.57 -30.41
N HIS A 853 -14.62 4.30 -29.50
CA HIS A 853 -14.91 5.19 -28.38
C HIS A 853 -13.67 5.40 -27.48
N HIS A 854 -12.99 4.33 -27.10
CA HIS A 854 -11.77 4.35 -26.28
C HIS A 854 -10.55 4.99 -26.97
N THR A 855 -10.53 5.02 -28.29
CA THR A 855 -9.38 5.53 -29.06
C THR A 855 -9.58 6.95 -29.59
N LYS A 856 -10.82 7.36 -29.89
CA LYS A 856 -11.16 8.70 -30.40
C LYS A 856 -11.77 9.62 -29.35
N PHE A 857 -12.27 9.09 -28.23
CA PHE A 857 -12.86 9.79 -27.07
C PHE A 857 -14.12 10.64 -27.34
N ARG A 858 -14.41 11.01 -28.60
CA ARG A 858 -15.45 11.99 -28.95
C ARG A 858 -16.60 11.44 -29.79
N THR A 859 -16.71 10.12 -29.85
CA THR A 859 -17.66 9.40 -30.70
C THR A 859 -18.19 8.17 -29.97
N ASN A 860 -19.29 7.58 -30.45
CA ASN A 860 -19.80 6.27 -30.01
C ASN A 860 -20.10 6.20 -28.49
N TYR A 861 -21.04 7.02 -27.99
CA TYR A 861 -21.37 7.13 -26.56
C TYR A 861 -22.46 6.17 -26.06
N SER A 862 -23.19 5.50 -26.93
CA SER A 862 -24.24 4.56 -26.56
C SER A 862 -23.63 3.31 -25.91
N LEU A 863 -24.34 2.70 -24.96
CA LEU A 863 -23.87 1.45 -24.37
C LEU A 863 -24.21 0.26 -25.26
N PHE A 864 -25.49 -0.10 -25.40
CA PHE A 864 -25.90 -1.29 -26.11
C PHE A 864 -26.55 -0.98 -27.45
N MET A 865 -27.22 0.17 -27.58
CA MET A 865 -28.00 0.54 -28.76
C MET A 865 -27.44 1.80 -29.47
N PRO A 866 -26.61 1.65 -30.53
CA PRO A 866 -26.04 2.76 -31.30
C PRO A 866 -27.04 3.75 -31.92
N ILE A 867 -28.34 3.46 -31.91
CA ILE A 867 -29.40 4.33 -32.43
C ILE A 867 -29.32 5.76 -31.90
N TYR A 868 -28.91 5.96 -30.64
CA TYR A 868 -28.77 7.31 -30.07
C TYR A 868 -27.57 8.07 -30.65
N ASP A 869 -26.44 7.39 -30.87
CA ASP A 869 -25.31 7.99 -31.60
C ASP A 869 -25.66 8.35 -33.04
N TYR A 870 -26.47 7.51 -33.70
CA TYR A 870 -26.95 7.80 -35.05
C TYR A 870 -27.90 9.02 -35.07
N ILE A 871 -28.88 9.08 -34.16
CA ILE A 871 -29.85 10.19 -34.07
C ILE A 871 -29.14 11.52 -33.74
N TYR A 872 -28.16 11.50 -32.85
CA TYR A 872 -27.46 12.71 -32.39
C TYR A 872 -26.15 13.00 -33.13
N GLY A 873 -25.83 12.25 -34.18
CA GLY A 873 -24.66 12.48 -35.04
C GLY A 873 -23.31 12.28 -34.34
N THR A 874 -23.24 11.38 -33.35
CA THR A 874 -22.00 11.04 -32.63
C THR A 874 -21.44 9.66 -33.01
N MET A 875 -22.07 8.97 -33.97
CA MET A 875 -21.59 7.69 -34.52
C MET A 875 -20.39 7.90 -35.44
N ASP A 876 -19.29 7.18 -35.19
CA ASP A 876 -18.08 7.27 -36.00
C ASP A 876 -18.21 6.50 -37.33
N GLU A 877 -17.92 7.18 -38.43
CA GLU A 877 -18.06 6.64 -39.79
C GLU A 877 -17.14 5.44 -40.07
N SER A 878 -16.01 5.30 -39.37
CA SER A 878 -15.07 4.18 -39.54
C SER A 878 -15.45 2.91 -38.77
N SER A 879 -16.56 2.93 -38.01
CA SER A 879 -17.00 1.77 -37.22
C SER A 879 -17.26 0.53 -38.07
N GLU A 880 -17.87 0.70 -39.25
CA GLU A 880 -18.16 -0.40 -40.17
C GLU A 880 -16.88 -0.94 -40.84
N GLU A 881 -15.98 -0.06 -41.25
CA GLU A 881 -14.67 -0.43 -41.82
C GLU A 881 -13.82 -1.23 -40.82
N LEU A 882 -13.76 -0.77 -39.55
CA LEU A 882 -13.00 -1.46 -38.51
C LEU A 882 -13.58 -2.85 -38.18
N TYR A 883 -14.91 -2.97 -38.14
CA TYR A 883 -15.60 -4.25 -37.97
C TYR A 883 -15.25 -5.23 -39.11
N GLU A 884 -15.30 -4.77 -40.36
CA GLU A 884 -14.95 -5.63 -41.50
C GLU A 884 -13.47 -6.05 -41.50
N LYS A 885 -12.57 -5.11 -41.19
CA LYS A 885 -11.13 -5.36 -41.15
C LYS A 885 -10.74 -6.35 -40.06
N SER A 886 -11.32 -6.23 -38.87
CA SER A 886 -11.04 -7.13 -37.74
C SER A 886 -11.54 -8.56 -37.98
N MET A 887 -12.51 -8.76 -38.88
CA MET A 887 -12.97 -10.08 -39.31
C MET A 887 -12.08 -10.79 -40.33
N ILE A 888 -11.05 -10.13 -40.84
CA ILE A 888 -10.06 -10.74 -41.73
C ILE A 888 -8.91 -11.32 -40.90
N LYS A 889 -8.55 -12.58 -41.17
CA LYS A 889 -7.42 -13.25 -40.50
C LYS A 889 -6.11 -12.57 -40.90
N MET A 890 -5.33 -12.13 -39.92
CA MET A 890 -3.97 -11.65 -40.15
C MET A 890 -3.00 -12.84 -40.21
N GLU A 891 -2.31 -13.01 -41.34
CA GLU A 891 -1.14 -13.90 -41.43
C GLU A 891 0.11 -13.06 -41.16
N GLU A 892 0.68 -13.20 -39.96
CA GLU A 892 1.97 -12.63 -39.61
C GLU A 892 3.05 -13.70 -39.54
N ILE A 893 4.25 -13.33 -39.98
CA ILE A 893 5.44 -14.19 -39.94
C ILE A 893 5.87 -14.33 -38.48
N VAL A 894 6.04 -15.58 -38.04
CA VAL A 894 6.61 -15.91 -36.73
C VAL A 894 8.07 -16.25 -36.94
N ASP A 895 8.97 -15.61 -36.21
CA ASP A 895 10.40 -15.91 -36.31
C ASP A 895 10.84 -16.95 -35.28
N VAL A 896 10.30 -16.88 -34.06
CA VAL A 896 10.66 -17.77 -32.94
C VAL A 896 9.43 -18.30 -32.24
N VAL A 897 9.38 -19.62 -32.04
CA VAL A 897 8.37 -20.27 -31.19
C VAL A 897 9.05 -20.78 -29.91
N HIS A 898 8.45 -20.54 -28.75
CA HIS A 898 8.85 -21.13 -27.48
C HIS A 898 7.78 -22.10 -27.00
N LEU A 899 8.11 -23.37 -26.89
CA LEU A 899 7.18 -24.41 -26.50
C LEU A 899 7.32 -24.72 -25.00
N THR A 900 6.29 -24.43 -24.21
CA THR A 900 6.26 -24.66 -22.76
C THR A 900 5.11 -25.57 -22.35
N HIS A 901 5.02 -25.95 -21.07
CA HIS A 901 3.91 -26.73 -20.52
C HIS A 901 3.56 -26.26 -19.11
N LEU A 902 2.39 -26.68 -18.60
CA LEU A 902 1.97 -26.34 -17.25
C LEU A 902 2.73 -27.21 -16.23
N THR A 903 3.16 -26.66 -15.11
CA THR A 903 3.90 -27.45 -14.09
C THR A 903 2.94 -28.09 -13.09
N THR A 904 2.08 -27.27 -12.49
CA THR A 904 1.04 -27.68 -11.52
C THR A 904 -0.34 -27.25 -11.99
N LEU A 905 -1.42 -27.81 -11.44
CA LEU A 905 -2.80 -27.38 -11.75
C LEU A 905 -3.05 -25.87 -11.50
N GLN A 906 -2.27 -25.24 -10.62
CA GLN A 906 -2.35 -23.81 -10.35
C GLN A 906 -1.52 -22.95 -11.32
N SER A 907 -0.54 -23.53 -12.02
CA SER A 907 0.30 -22.79 -12.97
C SER A 907 -0.51 -22.19 -14.13
N VAL A 908 -1.68 -22.75 -14.45
CA VAL A 908 -2.61 -22.18 -15.44
C VAL A 908 -3.03 -20.74 -15.07
N PHE A 909 -3.16 -20.45 -13.78
CA PHE A 909 -3.53 -19.13 -13.29
C PHE A 909 -2.40 -18.11 -13.37
N HIS A 910 -1.14 -18.56 -13.46
CA HIS A 910 0.05 -17.73 -13.63
C HIS A 910 0.44 -17.56 -15.11
N SER A 911 -0.31 -18.18 -16.03
CA SER A 911 -0.16 -17.91 -17.46
C SER A 911 -1.01 -16.71 -17.88
N ARG A 912 -0.71 -16.11 -19.05
CA ARG A 912 -1.50 -14.98 -19.59
C ARG A 912 -3.01 -15.26 -19.69
N ILE A 913 -3.39 -16.50 -19.96
CA ILE A 913 -4.80 -16.93 -20.09
C ILE A 913 -5.51 -17.09 -18.73
N GLY A 914 -4.76 -17.01 -17.63
CA GLY A 914 -5.23 -17.08 -16.25
C GLY A 914 -5.53 -15.71 -15.63
N PHE A 915 -5.13 -15.51 -14.37
CA PHE A 915 -5.33 -14.24 -13.65
C PHE A 915 -4.13 -13.31 -13.88
N ALA A 916 -4.40 -12.13 -14.45
CA ALA A 916 -3.35 -11.16 -14.79
C ALA A 916 -2.45 -10.79 -13.58
N SER A 917 -3.07 -10.62 -12.41
CA SER A 917 -2.42 -10.24 -11.17
C SER A 917 -1.53 -11.34 -10.55
N LEU A 918 -1.71 -12.59 -10.99
CA LEU A 918 -0.88 -13.73 -10.62
C LEU A 918 0.19 -13.97 -11.69
N ALA A 919 -0.16 -13.86 -12.96
CA ALA A 919 0.79 -14.00 -14.07
C ALA A 919 1.93 -12.96 -14.01
N SER A 920 1.64 -11.75 -13.52
CA SER A 920 2.65 -10.68 -13.37
C SER A 920 3.61 -10.88 -12.18
N LYS A 921 3.59 -12.03 -11.50
CA LYS A 921 4.41 -12.32 -10.32
C LYS A 921 5.09 -13.68 -10.44
N PRO A 922 6.25 -13.87 -9.78
CA PRO A 922 6.84 -15.21 -9.65
C PRO A 922 5.82 -16.19 -9.06
N TYR A 923 5.85 -17.42 -9.57
CA TYR A 923 4.92 -18.46 -9.15
C TYR A 923 5.01 -18.68 -7.63
N SER A 924 3.86 -18.64 -6.95
CA SER A 924 3.75 -19.01 -5.54
C SER A 924 2.51 -19.86 -5.31
N ASN A 925 2.62 -20.89 -4.47
CA ASN A 925 1.50 -21.75 -4.13
C ASN A 925 0.56 -20.99 -3.19
N GLN A 926 -0.63 -20.64 -3.67
CA GLN A 926 -1.61 -19.86 -2.92
C GLN A 926 -2.81 -20.74 -2.56
N PHE A 927 -3.10 -20.87 -1.26
CA PHE A 927 -4.13 -21.80 -0.78
C PHE A 927 -5.52 -21.55 -1.39
N TYR A 928 -5.92 -20.29 -1.60
CA TYR A 928 -7.24 -19.97 -2.15
C TYR A 928 -7.44 -20.43 -3.61
N LEU A 929 -6.37 -20.66 -4.38
CA LEU A 929 -6.46 -21.20 -5.74
C LEU A 929 -6.96 -22.66 -5.76
N TRP A 930 -6.88 -23.38 -4.63
CA TRP A 930 -7.46 -24.72 -4.51
C TRP A 930 -8.98 -24.72 -4.61
N ILE A 931 -9.66 -23.64 -4.23
CA ILE A 931 -11.12 -23.50 -4.37
C ILE A 931 -11.51 -23.52 -5.86
N LEU A 932 -10.61 -23.07 -6.73
CA LEU A 932 -10.80 -23.04 -8.19
C LEU A 932 -10.31 -24.31 -8.89
N PHE A 933 -9.94 -25.37 -8.15
CA PHE A 933 -9.41 -26.61 -8.72
C PHE A 933 -10.35 -27.26 -9.75
N ALA A 934 -11.67 -27.23 -9.50
CA ALA A 934 -12.67 -27.74 -10.45
C ALA A 934 -12.64 -26.98 -11.79
N PHE A 935 -12.37 -25.67 -11.74
CA PHE A 935 -12.20 -24.84 -12.92
C PHE A 935 -10.89 -25.15 -13.64
N SER A 936 -9.77 -25.28 -12.92
CA SER A 936 -8.49 -25.74 -13.51
C SER A 936 -8.65 -27.08 -14.22
N TYR A 937 -9.36 -28.03 -13.61
CA TYR A 937 -9.63 -29.34 -14.19
C TYR A 937 -10.52 -29.24 -15.44
N ALA A 938 -11.57 -28.41 -15.42
CA ALA A 938 -12.45 -28.18 -16.57
C ALA A 938 -11.69 -27.53 -17.74
N LEU A 939 -10.88 -26.50 -17.49
CA LEU A 939 -10.07 -25.82 -18.51
C LEU A 939 -9.09 -26.80 -19.19
N VAL A 940 -8.51 -27.70 -18.39
CA VAL A 940 -7.59 -28.74 -18.86
C VAL A 940 -8.33 -29.84 -19.60
N LEU A 941 -9.51 -30.24 -19.15
CA LEU A 941 -10.34 -31.23 -19.85
C LEU A 941 -10.70 -30.72 -21.24
N VAL A 942 -11.13 -29.45 -21.33
CA VAL A 942 -11.40 -28.74 -22.58
C VAL A 942 -10.14 -28.68 -23.46
N ALA A 943 -9.01 -28.23 -22.92
CA ALA A 943 -7.75 -28.17 -23.67
C ALA A 943 -7.23 -29.56 -24.10
N SER A 944 -7.51 -30.60 -23.31
CA SER A 944 -7.14 -31.99 -23.62
C SER A 944 -8.03 -32.64 -24.67
N ILE A 945 -9.30 -32.22 -24.77
CA ILE A 945 -10.24 -32.65 -25.82
C ILE A 945 -9.79 -32.14 -27.19
N PHE A 946 -9.24 -30.93 -27.27
CA PHE A 946 -8.81 -30.35 -28.56
C PHE A 946 -7.48 -30.92 -29.07
N GLY A 947 -6.64 -31.51 -28.21
CA GLY A 947 -5.46 -32.27 -28.63
C GLY A 947 -4.35 -31.45 -29.33
N THR A 948 -4.43 -30.12 -29.33
CA THR A 948 -3.49 -29.21 -29.99
C THR A 948 -2.80 -28.28 -28.99
N THR A 949 -1.67 -27.71 -29.38
CA THR A 949 -1.00 -26.64 -28.62
C THR A 949 -1.78 -25.33 -28.73
N LEU A 950 -1.60 -24.46 -27.74
CA LEU A 950 -2.29 -23.18 -27.63
C LEU A 950 -1.27 -22.04 -27.65
N THR A 951 -1.40 -21.08 -28.56
CA THR A 951 -0.62 -19.83 -28.49
C THR A 951 -1.09 -19.02 -27.28
N VAL A 952 -0.24 -18.86 -26.27
CA VAL A 952 -0.56 -18.14 -25.03
C VAL A 952 0.05 -16.75 -24.98
N GLU A 953 1.18 -16.53 -25.65
CA GLU A 953 1.82 -15.22 -25.76
C GLU A 953 2.32 -14.97 -27.18
N ARG A 954 2.33 -13.70 -27.58
CA ARG A 954 3.09 -13.23 -28.73
C ARG A 954 3.78 -11.94 -28.35
N ASN A 955 5.06 -11.86 -28.65
CA ASN A 955 5.93 -10.79 -28.25
C ASN A 955 6.73 -10.28 -29.44
N LYS A 956 7.32 -9.10 -29.27
CA LYS A 956 8.10 -8.48 -30.32
C LYS A 956 9.35 -7.87 -29.74
N LEU A 957 10.50 -8.25 -30.28
CA LEU A 957 11.79 -7.65 -29.95
C LEU A 957 12.38 -7.04 -31.22
N LYS A 958 12.33 -5.71 -31.33
CA LYS A 958 12.73 -4.97 -32.54
C LYS A 958 11.94 -5.43 -33.78
N LYS A 959 12.54 -6.20 -34.68
CA LYS A 959 11.91 -6.77 -35.89
C LYS A 959 11.57 -8.26 -35.75
N LEU A 960 11.93 -8.88 -34.63
CA LEU A 960 11.74 -10.30 -34.39
C LEU A 960 10.38 -10.55 -33.74
N HIS A 961 9.58 -11.40 -34.35
CA HIS A 961 8.27 -11.82 -33.85
C HIS A 961 8.39 -13.16 -33.13
N THR A 962 8.01 -13.21 -31.86
CA THR A 962 8.13 -14.41 -31.03
C THR A 962 6.77 -14.85 -30.51
N GLU A 963 6.57 -16.15 -30.34
CA GLU A 963 5.35 -16.73 -29.78
C GLU A 963 5.67 -17.74 -28.70
N THR A 964 4.86 -17.81 -27.66
CA THR A 964 4.89 -18.89 -26.67
C THR A 964 3.70 -19.80 -26.90
N TRP A 965 3.97 -21.07 -27.16
CA TRP A 965 2.98 -22.12 -27.35
C TRP A 965 2.95 -23.02 -26.13
N LEU A 966 1.77 -23.24 -25.59
CA LEU A 966 1.53 -24.07 -24.42
C LEU A 966 1.07 -25.46 -24.86
N VAL A 967 1.79 -26.49 -24.42
CA VAL A 967 1.31 -27.86 -24.41
C VAL A 967 0.34 -28.00 -23.22
N PRO A 968 -0.96 -28.30 -23.42
CA PRO A 968 -1.96 -28.38 -22.36
C PRO A 968 -1.82 -29.66 -21.51
N ARG A 969 -0.64 -29.85 -20.92
CA ARG A 969 -0.23 -31.00 -20.11
C ARG A 969 0.52 -30.51 -18.88
N PHE A 970 0.40 -31.26 -17.80
CA PHE A 970 1.07 -30.99 -16.52
C PHE A 970 2.29 -31.89 -16.33
N THR A 971 3.23 -31.50 -15.48
CA THR A 971 4.41 -32.32 -15.13
C THR A 971 4.07 -33.78 -14.85
N PHE A 972 3.01 -34.08 -14.10
CA PHE A 972 2.62 -35.47 -13.80
C PHE A 972 2.20 -36.30 -15.04
N HIS A 973 1.77 -35.66 -16.13
CA HIS A 973 1.48 -36.34 -17.40
C HIS A 973 2.76 -36.71 -18.15
N TYR A 974 3.81 -35.89 -18.08
CA TYR A 974 5.12 -36.20 -18.66
C TYR A 974 5.78 -37.40 -17.95
N LEU A 975 5.48 -37.60 -16.67
CA LEU A 975 5.96 -38.73 -15.87
C LEU A 975 5.15 -40.03 -16.08
N SER A 976 4.00 -39.97 -16.76
CA SER A 976 3.16 -41.15 -17.02
C SER A 976 3.54 -41.84 -18.33
N ALA A 977 3.75 -43.16 -18.29
CA ALA A 977 4.08 -43.95 -19.48
C ALA A 977 3.03 -43.84 -20.61
N ILE A 978 1.74 -43.73 -20.26
CA ILE A 978 0.64 -43.58 -21.23
C ILE A 978 0.58 -42.15 -21.81
N GLY A 979 1.09 -41.16 -21.07
CA GLY A 979 1.09 -39.76 -21.47
C GLY A 979 2.21 -39.38 -22.45
N LYS A 980 3.40 -39.99 -22.32
CA LYS A 980 4.61 -39.64 -23.07
C LYS A 980 4.43 -39.70 -24.60
N GLU A 981 3.77 -40.72 -25.13
CA GLU A 981 3.57 -40.89 -26.59
C GLU A 981 2.70 -39.75 -27.18
N LYS A 982 1.53 -39.49 -26.58
CA LYS A 982 0.65 -38.40 -27.02
C LYS A 982 1.30 -37.02 -26.91
N ILE A 983 2.12 -36.81 -25.87
CA ILE A 983 2.87 -35.57 -25.70
C ILE A 983 3.89 -35.42 -26.83
N ASN A 984 4.63 -36.48 -27.17
CA ASN A 984 5.57 -36.47 -28.29
C ASN A 984 4.88 -36.12 -29.61
N ASP A 985 3.72 -36.70 -29.89
CA ASP A 985 2.95 -36.39 -31.10
C ASP A 985 2.54 -34.90 -31.15
N MET A 986 2.12 -34.33 -30.01
CA MET A 986 1.75 -32.91 -29.92
C MET A 986 2.95 -31.98 -30.14
N ILE A 987 4.11 -32.31 -29.56
CA ILE A 987 5.36 -31.54 -29.75
C ILE A 987 5.81 -31.65 -31.21
N GLU A 988 5.80 -32.85 -31.80
CA GLU A 988 6.19 -33.08 -33.19
C GLU A 988 5.28 -32.32 -34.17
N ASN A 989 3.96 -32.38 -33.97
CA ASN A 989 3.00 -31.59 -34.76
C ASN A 989 3.25 -30.08 -34.64
N SER A 990 3.62 -29.59 -33.46
CA SER A 990 3.93 -28.18 -33.25
C SER A 990 5.21 -27.76 -33.97
N ILE A 991 6.23 -28.62 -33.98
CA ILE A 991 7.47 -28.37 -34.74
C ILE A 991 7.16 -28.29 -36.24
N LEU A 992 6.35 -29.21 -36.77
CA LEU A 992 5.94 -29.22 -38.18
C LEU A 992 5.08 -28.00 -38.54
N GLU A 993 4.22 -27.55 -37.63
CA GLU A 993 3.43 -26.33 -37.81
C GLU A 993 4.32 -25.08 -37.85
N ALA A 994 5.28 -24.96 -36.92
CA ALA A 994 6.25 -23.87 -36.90
C ALA A 994 7.11 -23.86 -38.18
N ASP A 995 7.54 -25.02 -38.66
CA ASP A 995 8.27 -25.15 -39.93
C ASP A 995 7.44 -24.67 -41.13
N LYS A 996 6.16 -25.07 -41.19
CA LYS A 996 5.22 -24.65 -42.23
C LYS A 996 4.95 -23.15 -42.19
N MET A 997 4.92 -22.54 -41.00
CA MET A 997 4.76 -21.10 -40.81
C MET A 997 6.04 -20.31 -41.17
N GLY A 998 7.15 -20.99 -41.43
CA GLY A 998 8.44 -20.36 -41.76
C GLY A 998 9.18 -19.83 -40.53
N ALA A 999 8.90 -20.37 -39.33
CA ALA A 999 9.66 -20.03 -38.13
C ALA A 999 11.12 -20.43 -38.31
N ARG A 1000 12.02 -19.56 -37.83
CA ARG A 1000 13.48 -19.81 -37.88
C ARG A 1000 13.89 -20.75 -36.77
N VAL A 1001 13.31 -20.58 -35.58
CA VAL A 1001 13.67 -21.32 -34.37
C VAL A 1001 12.43 -21.74 -33.60
N ILE A 1002 12.44 -22.97 -33.07
CA ILE A 1002 11.54 -23.44 -32.03
C ILE A 1002 12.36 -23.90 -30.82
N SER A 1003 12.11 -23.28 -29.67
CA SER A 1003 12.75 -23.65 -28.41
C SER A 1003 11.88 -24.59 -27.59
N LEU A 1004 12.49 -25.59 -26.94
CA LEU A 1004 11.80 -26.58 -26.12
C LEU A 1004 12.02 -26.25 -24.63
N GLY A 1005 11.06 -25.60 -24.00
CA GLY A 1005 11.10 -25.26 -22.57
C GLY A 1005 10.61 -26.39 -21.66
N LEU A 1006 11.11 -26.42 -20.43
CA LEU A 1006 10.72 -27.39 -19.39
C LEU A 1006 10.90 -28.85 -19.87
N LEU A 1007 9.99 -29.76 -19.49
CA LEU A 1007 10.09 -31.19 -19.84
C LEU A 1007 9.80 -31.49 -21.32
N ASN A 1008 9.54 -30.48 -22.17
CA ASN A 1008 9.43 -30.69 -23.62
C ASN A 1008 10.78 -31.10 -24.26
N GLN A 1009 11.89 -30.91 -23.55
CA GLN A 1009 13.23 -31.35 -23.97
C GLN A 1009 13.75 -32.54 -23.14
N ASP A 1010 12.91 -33.22 -22.36
CA ASP A 1010 13.37 -34.30 -21.49
C ASP A 1010 14.00 -35.48 -22.25
N ASP A 1011 15.12 -36.02 -21.75
CA ASP A 1011 15.86 -37.12 -22.39
C ASP A 1011 15.01 -38.38 -22.51
N GLU A 1012 14.29 -38.75 -21.44
CA GLU A 1012 13.44 -39.94 -21.41
C GLU A 1012 12.17 -39.76 -22.28
N LEU A 1013 11.86 -38.53 -22.69
CA LEU A 1013 10.74 -38.22 -23.57
C LEU A 1013 11.15 -38.30 -25.04
N ASN A 1014 12.20 -37.55 -25.44
CA ASN A 1014 12.56 -37.37 -26.85
C ASN A 1014 14.06 -37.23 -27.12
N GLY A 1015 14.92 -37.50 -26.12
CA GLY A 1015 16.37 -37.41 -26.26
C GLY A 1015 16.86 -35.98 -26.53
N TYR A 1016 16.34 -35.00 -25.78
CA TYR A 1016 16.60 -33.57 -25.98
C TYR A 1016 16.30 -33.10 -27.40
N GLY A 1017 15.15 -33.52 -27.96
CA GLY A 1017 14.71 -33.18 -29.32
C GLY A 1017 15.30 -34.04 -30.46
N ARG A 1018 16.22 -34.98 -30.16
CA ARG A 1018 16.83 -35.89 -31.16
C ARG A 1018 15.80 -36.70 -31.93
N LEU A 1019 14.72 -37.10 -31.26
CA LEU A 1019 13.63 -37.85 -31.86
C LEU A 1019 13.05 -37.13 -33.10
N TYR A 1020 12.79 -35.82 -32.99
CA TYR A 1020 12.08 -35.06 -34.02
C TYR A 1020 12.95 -34.78 -35.24
N VAL A 1021 14.24 -34.47 -35.05
CA VAL A 1021 15.20 -34.31 -36.15
C VAL A 1021 15.42 -35.64 -36.88
N LYS A 1022 15.48 -36.76 -36.15
CA LYS A 1022 15.62 -38.10 -36.76
C LYS A 1022 14.39 -38.48 -37.58
N ARG A 1023 13.18 -38.18 -37.10
CA ARG A 1023 11.92 -38.45 -37.82
C ARG A 1023 11.72 -37.50 -39.01
N ASN A 1024 12.17 -36.24 -38.89
CA ASN A 1024 11.96 -35.19 -39.88
C ASN A 1024 13.31 -34.53 -40.26
N PRO A 1025 14.16 -35.19 -41.06
CA PRO A 1025 15.50 -34.70 -41.38
C PRO A 1025 15.52 -33.45 -42.28
N MET A 1026 14.38 -33.06 -42.85
CA MET A 1026 14.23 -31.94 -43.78
C MET A 1026 13.67 -30.66 -43.13
N LEU A 1027 13.60 -30.60 -41.79
CA LEU A 1027 13.14 -29.41 -41.07
C LEU A 1027 14.01 -28.18 -41.39
N LYS A 1028 13.37 -27.08 -41.74
CA LYS A 1028 14.00 -25.76 -41.93
C LYS A 1028 14.08 -25.02 -40.59
N VAL A 1029 13.06 -25.15 -39.75
CA VAL A 1029 13.07 -24.61 -38.38
C VAL A 1029 14.14 -25.29 -37.53
N LYS A 1030 14.90 -24.51 -36.78
CA LYS A 1030 15.93 -25.02 -35.85
C LYS A 1030 15.33 -25.30 -34.49
N ILE A 1031 15.67 -26.45 -33.93
CA ILE A 1031 15.23 -26.87 -32.60
C ILE A 1031 16.32 -26.46 -31.62
N VAL A 1032 15.96 -25.75 -30.55
CA VAL A 1032 16.89 -25.23 -29.53
C VAL A 1032 16.41 -25.62 -28.14
N ASP A 1033 17.22 -26.39 -27.41
CA ASP A 1033 16.92 -26.73 -26.01
C ASP A 1033 17.45 -25.70 -24.98
N GLY A 1034 18.34 -24.80 -25.41
CA GLY A 1034 18.82 -23.67 -24.60
C GLY A 1034 19.93 -24.01 -23.61
N THR A 1035 20.45 -25.24 -23.64
CA THR A 1035 21.48 -25.72 -22.71
C THR A 1035 22.74 -24.86 -22.71
N SER A 1036 23.15 -24.35 -23.87
CA SER A 1036 24.39 -23.56 -24.02
C SER A 1036 24.30 -22.23 -23.29
N LEU A 1037 23.15 -21.54 -23.37
CA LEU A 1037 22.92 -20.26 -22.68
C LEU A 1037 22.80 -20.48 -21.17
N ALA A 1038 22.02 -21.47 -20.73
CA ALA A 1038 21.92 -21.81 -19.31
C ALA A 1038 23.29 -22.18 -18.72
N THR A 1039 24.13 -22.91 -19.49
CA THR A 1039 25.52 -23.19 -19.10
C THR A 1039 26.33 -21.90 -18.96
N ALA A 1040 26.19 -20.97 -19.90
CA ALA A 1040 26.90 -19.69 -19.85
C ALA A 1040 26.49 -18.85 -18.63
N VAL A 1041 25.19 -18.75 -18.37
CA VAL A 1041 24.65 -18.05 -17.22
C VAL A 1041 25.22 -18.65 -15.94
N LEU A 1042 25.08 -19.97 -15.74
CA LEU A 1042 25.60 -20.66 -14.55
C LEU A 1042 27.12 -20.52 -14.40
N LEU A 1043 27.88 -20.61 -15.49
CA LEU A 1043 29.34 -20.47 -15.47
C LEU A 1043 29.79 -19.07 -15.01
N ASN A 1044 29.00 -18.03 -15.30
CA ASN A 1044 29.28 -16.67 -14.85
C ASN A 1044 28.77 -16.40 -13.41
N HIS A 1045 27.92 -17.26 -12.85
CA HIS A 1045 27.50 -17.19 -11.43
C HIS A 1045 28.53 -17.85 -10.49
N ILE A 1046 29.39 -18.73 -11.01
CA ILE A 1046 30.45 -19.39 -10.23
C ILE A 1046 31.64 -18.42 -10.07
N PRO A 1047 32.07 -18.11 -8.82
CA PRO A 1047 33.22 -17.23 -8.57
C PRO A 1047 34.51 -17.71 -9.26
N GLU A 1048 35.32 -16.77 -9.76
CA GLU A 1048 36.58 -17.09 -10.47
C GLU A 1048 37.61 -17.84 -9.61
N GLU A 1049 37.55 -17.67 -8.28
CA GLU A 1049 38.47 -18.30 -7.31
C GLU A 1049 38.08 -19.74 -6.94
N THR A 1050 37.04 -20.31 -7.57
CA THR A 1050 36.55 -21.67 -7.24
C THR A 1050 37.53 -22.75 -7.69
N GLU A 1051 38.06 -23.54 -6.75
CA GLU A 1051 38.98 -24.65 -7.06
C GLU A 1051 38.27 -25.97 -7.43
N SER A 1052 37.16 -26.28 -6.75
CA SER A 1052 36.34 -27.47 -7.02
C SER A 1052 34.85 -27.25 -6.81
N VAL A 1053 34.04 -28.05 -7.50
CA VAL A 1053 32.58 -28.11 -7.37
C VAL A 1053 32.11 -29.55 -7.19
N LEU A 1054 31.02 -29.77 -6.46
CA LEU A 1054 30.39 -31.08 -6.31
C LEU A 1054 29.08 -31.16 -7.11
N LEU A 1055 28.97 -32.13 -8.02
CA LEU A 1055 27.71 -32.40 -8.73
C LEU A 1055 26.86 -33.42 -7.97
N VAL A 1056 25.61 -33.07 -7.67
CA VAL A 1056 24.64 -33.92 -6.96
C VAL A 1056 23.33 -34.02 -7.76
N GLY A 1057 22.61 -35.14 -7.63
CA GLY A 1057 21.44 -35.46 -8.46
C GLY A 1057 21.80 -36.18 -9.77
N ARG A 1058 20.88 -36.19 -10.75
CA ARG A 1058 21.07 -36.88 -12.04
C ARG A 1058 21.99 -36.10 -12.98
N VAL A 1059 22.77 -36.80 -13.80
CA VAL A 1059 23.60 -36.19 -14.86
C VAL A 1059 22.72 -35.77 -16.04
N SER A 1060 22.21 -34.54 -16.03
CA SER A 1060 21.47 -33.93 -17.15
C SER A 1060 22.40 -33.43 -18.24
N LYS A 1061 21.87 -33.12 -19.44
CA LYS A 1061 22.65 -32.47 -20.51
C LYS A 1061 23.27 -31.15 -20.04
N LEU A 1062 22.53 -30.34 -19.29
CA LEU A 1062 23.02 -29.10 -18.70
C LEU A 1062 24.14 -29.34 -17.69
N ALA A 1063 23.99 -30.33 -16.81
CA ALA A 1063 25.05 -30.71 -15.88
C ALA A 1063 26.33 -31.15 -16.61
N LEU A 1064 26.21 -32.01 -17.63
CA LEU A 1064 27.35 -32.46 -18.43
C LEU A 1064 28.06 -31.29 -19.15
N SER A 1065 27.28 -30.38 -19.74
CA SER A 1065 27.78 -29.19 -20.42
C SER A 1065 28.52 -28.25 -19.45
N LEU A 1066 27.94 -28.00 -18.28
CA LEU A 1066 28.53 -27.18 -17.23
C LEU A 1066 29.81 -27.80 -16.65
N CYS A 1067 29.80 -29.10 -16.33
CA CYS A 1067 30.99 -29.81 -15.88
C CYS A 1067 32.13 -29.73 -16.90
N SER A 1068 31.82 -29.92 -18.19
CA SER A 1068 32.82 -29.79 -19.26
C SER A 1068 33.37 -28.36 -19.38
N ALA A 1069 32.51 -27.34 -19.24
CA ALA A 1069 32.92 -25.93 -19.27
C ALA A 1069 33.79 -25.55 -18.06
N LEU A 1070 33.46 -26.06 -16.87
CA LEU A 1070 34.24 -25.87 -15.65
C LEU A 1070 35.61 -26.55 -15.73
N SER A 1071 35.68 -27.79 -16.21
CA SER A 1071 36.96 -28.48 -16.41
C SER A 1071 37.86 -27.77 -17.42
N ARG A 1072 37.31 -27.18 -18.49
CA ARG A 1072 38.11 -26.35 -19.43
C ARG A 1072 38.69 -25.09 -18.77
N LYS A 1073 38.05 -24.56 -17.72
CA LYS A 1073 38.57 -23.47 -16.89
C LYS A 1073 39.55 -23.95 -15.81
N GLY A 1074 39.86 -25.25 -15.74
CA GLY A 1074 40.78 -25.83 -14.75
C GLY A 1074 40.14 -26.14 -13.39
N ILE A 1075 38.80 -26.04 -13.27
CA ILE A 1075 38.07 -26.32 -12.03
C ILE A 1075 37.81 -27.82 -11.92
N LYS A 1076 38.07 -28.40 -10.74
CA LYS A 1076 37.84 -29.82 -10.48
C LYS A 1076 36.34 -30.09 -10.30
N VAL A 1077 35.83 -31.13 -10.97
CA VAL A 1077 34.44 -31.58 -10.85
C VAL A 1077 34.44 -32.85 -10.01
N GLU A 1078 33.92 -32.73 -8.79
CA GLU A 1078 33.71 -33.84 -7.88
C GLU A 1078 32.33 -34.46 -8.12
N VAL A 1079 32.24 -35.79 -8.04
CA VAL A 1079 30.98 -36.54 -8.03
C VAL A 1079 30.92 -37.50 -6.86
N ASP A 1080 29.72 -37.66 -6.32
CA ASP A 1080 29.38 -38.42 -5.12
C ASP A 1080 29.04 -39.90 -5.40
N ASP A 1081 29.02 -40.32 -6.66
CA ASP A 1081 28.54 -41.65 -7.08
C ASP A 1081 29.33 -42.23 -8.28
N GLU A 1082 29.63 -43.54 -8.23
CA GLU A 1082 30.42 -44.26 -9.25
C GLU A 1082 29.72 -44.35 -10.61
N GLU A 1083 28.38 -44.45 -10.63
CA GLU A 1083 27.60 -44.49 -11.86
C GLU A 1083 27.68 -43.14 -12.57
N LYS A 1084 27.50 -42.03 -11.81
CA LYS A 1084 27.64 -40.66 -12.34
C LYS A 1084 29.05 -40.42 -12.89
N TYR A 1085 30.08 -40.84 -12.14
CA TYR A 1085 31.47 -40.75 -12.58
C TYR A 1085 31.70 -41.48 -13.90
N SER A 1086 31.19 -42.70 -14.02
CA SER A 1086 31.31 -43.50 -15.24
C SER A 1086 30.60 -42.85 -16.43
N ILE A 1087 29.41 -42.28 -16.23
CA ILE A 1087 28.64 -41.58 -17.26
C ILE A 1087 29.38 -40.32 -17.73
N LEU A 1088 29.86 -39.48 -16.80
CA LEU A 1088 30.60 -38.26 -17.14
C LEU A 1088 31.91 -38.61 -17.85
N LYS A 1089 32.66 -39.60 -17.34
CA LYS A 1089 33.91 -40.05 -17.95
C LYS A 1089 33.71 -40.54 -19.38
N GLN A 1090 32.62 -41.26 -19.66
CA GLN A 1090 32.33 -41.74 -21.01
C GLN A 1090 31.95 -40.60 -21.98
N LYS A 1091 31.32 -39.53 -21.48
CA LYS A 1091 30.77 -38.44 -22.31
C LYS A 1091 31.66 -37.20 -22.42
N MET A 1092 32.59 -37.00 -21.49
CA MET A 1092 33.54 -35.88 -21.51
C MET A 1092 34.72 -36.15 -22.45
N ALA A 1093 35.38 -35.09 -22.91
CA ALA A 1093 36.58 -35.23 -23.74
C ALA A 1093 37.72 -35.89 -22.93
N PRO A 1094 38.52 -36.81 -23.52
CA PRO A 1094 39.58 -37.53 -22.79
C PRO A 1094 40.60 -36.64 -22.06
N GLU A 1095 40.85 -35.44 -22.62
CA GLU A 1095 41.73 -34.43 -22.04
C GLU A 1095 41.22 -33.82 -20.71
N LEU A 1096 39.90 -33.83 -20.49
CA LEU A 1096 39.25 -33.30 -19.29
C LEU A 1096 39.11 -34.34 -18.17
N GLU A 1097 39.34 -35.63 -18.45
CA GLU A 1097 39.19 -36.72 -17.46
C GLU A 1097 40.05 -36.51 -16.22
N SER A 1098 41.21 -35.86 -16.36
CA SER A 1098 42.12 -35.56 -15.25
C SER A 1098 41.55 -34.61 -14.18
N LEU A 1099 40.46 -33.88 -14.51
CA LEU A 1099 39.79 -32.93 -13.62
C LEU A 1099 38.46 -33.48 -13.07
N LEU A 1100 38.04 -34.68 -13.47
CA LEU A 1100 36.89 -35.38 -12.92
C LEU A 1100 37.34 -36.28 -11.77
N VAL A 1101 36.76 -36.11 -10.59
CA VAL A 1101 37.17 -36.82 -9.37
C VAL A 1101 35.97 -37.51 -8.73
N LEU A 1102 36.09 -38.80 -8.47
CA LEU A 1102 35.16 -39.51 -7.59
C LEU A 1102 35.50 -39.15 -6.14
N SER A 1103 34.67 -38.35 -5.49
CA SER A 1103 34.91 -37.87 -4.13
C SER A 1103 33.89 -38.47 -3.16
N GLY A 1104 34.39 -39.18 -2.14
CA GLY A 1104 33.57 -39.61 -1.01
C GLY A 1104 33.37 -38.51 0.06
N SER A 1105 34.06 -37.37 -0.08
CA SER A 1105 33.96 -36.24 0.84
C SER A 1105 33.06 -35.14 0.26
N CYS A 1106 32.14 -34.64 1.09
CA CYS A 1106 31.17 -33.59 0.76
C CYS A 1106 31.75 -32.19 1.05
N GLU A 1107 33.03 -31.97 0.74
CA GLU A 1107 33.79 -30.82 1.22
C GLU A 1107 33.78 -29.60 0.28
N SER A 1108 33.34 -29.72 -0.97
CA SER A 1108 33.25 -28.58 -1.91
C SER A 1108 32.34 -27.44 -1.38
N GLU A 1109 32.73 -26.17 -1.59
CA GLU A 1109 31.91 -24.98 -1.22
C GLU A 1109 30.71 -24.77 -2.12
N ILE A 1110 30.81 -25.22 -3.37
CA ILE A 1110 29.79 -25.02 -4.40
C ILE A 1110 29.25 -26.37 -4.85
N TRP A 1111 27.93 -26.50 -4.75
CA TRP A 1111 27.20 -27.72 -5.10
C TRP A 1111 26.29 -27.43 -6.27
N LEU A 1112 26.51 -28.17 -7.36
CA LEU A 1112 25.68 -28.17 -8.55
C LEU A 1112 24.57 -29.18 -8.35
N CYS A 1113 23.35 -28.72 -8.07
CA CYS A 1113 22.21 -29.58 -7.76
C CYS A 1113 21.31 -29.75 -8.98
N SER A 1114 21.29 -30.95 -9.55
CA SER A 1114 20.50 -31.28 -10.74
C SER A 1114 19.13 -31.90 -10.37
N ASN A 1115 18.32 -32.24 -11.39
CA ASN A 1115 17.06 -32.95 -11.20
C ASN A 1115 17.28 -34.24 -10.39
N GLY A 1116 16.42 -34.47 -9.40
CA GLY A 1116 16.47 -35.66 -8.54
C GLY A 1116 17.38 -35.54 -7.32
N THR A 1117 18.01 -34.38 -7.08
CA THR A 1117 18.67 -34.11 -5.78
C THR A 1117 17.66 -34.22 -4.64
N SER A 1118 17.94 -35.12 -3.70
CA SER A 1118 17.08 -35.38 -2.55
C SER A 1118 17.42 -34.46 -1.39
N GLU A 1119 16.44 -34.20 -0.52
CA GLU A 1119 16.65 -33.41 0.69
C GLU A 1119 17.73 -34.05 1.58
N ASN A 1120 17.80 -35.38 1.63
CA ASN A 1120 18.82 -36.14 2.36
C ASN A 1120 20.26 -35.93 1.84
N GLU A 1121 20.43 -35.70 0.53
CA GLU A 1121 21.75 -35.41 -0.04
C GLU A 1121 22.21 -33.99 0.32
N LEU A 1122 21.31 -33.00 0.26
CA LEU A 1122 21.60 -31.61 0.66
C LEU A 1122 21.97 -31.50 2.16
N GLN A 1123 21.49 -32.43 3.00
CA GLN A 1123 21.87 -32.50 4.42
C GLN A 1123 23.34 -32.87 4.64
N LYS A 1124 24.02 -33.46 3.64
CA LYS A 1124 25.46 -33.83 3.76
C LYS A 1124 26.41 -32.64 3.57
N ALA A 1125 25.91 -31.49 3.09
CA ALA A 1125 26.72 -30.32 2.82
C ALA A 1125 27.25 -29.64 4.10
N ARG A 1126 28.36 -28.91 3.99
CA ARG A 1126 28.89 -28.09 5.10
C ARG A 1126 28.10 -26.79 5.26
N GLU A 1127 28.16 -26.21 6.45
CA GLU A 1127 27.65 -24.85 6.68
C GLU A 1127 28.34 -23.86 5.73
N GLY A 1128 27.57 -22.92 5.16
CA GLY A 1128 28.05 -21.95 4.18
C GLY A 1128 28.12 -22.46 2.74
N THR A 1129 27.71 -23.70 2.45
CA THR A 1129 27.69 -24.25 1.08
C THR A 1129 26.73 -23.46 0.18
N HIS A 1130 27.16 -23.19 -1.05
CA HIS A 1130 26.36 -22.58 -2.10
C HIS A 1130 25.73 -23.66 -3.00
N PHE A 1131 24.41 -23.84 -2.88
CA PHE A 1131 23.62 -24.69 -3.78
C PHE A 1131 23.20 -23.89 -5.01
N ILE A 1132 23.71 -24.30 -6.17
CA ILE A 1132 23.36 -23.75 -7.47
C ILE A 1132 22.46 -24.77 -8.18
N SER A 1133 21.24 -24.36 -8.53
CA SER A 1133 20.30 -25.22 -9.25
C SER A 1133 20.73 -25.37 -10.71
N VAL A 1134 20.99 -26.61 -11.11
CA VAL A 1134 21.28 -27.02 -12.50
C VAL A 1134 20.04 -27.74 -13.09
N SER A 1135 18.86 -27.35 -12.60
CA SER A 1135 17.55 -27.85 -13.02
C SER A 1135 16.64 -26.72 -13.45
N GLN A 1136 15.63 -27.04 -14.27
CA GLN A 1136 14.56 -26.12 -14.65
C GLN A 1136 13.56 -25.86 -13.53
N PHE A 1137 13.66 -26.60 -12.43
CA PHE A 1137 12.83 -26.44 -11.24
C PHE A 1137 13.67 -25.86 -10.10
N PRO A 1138 13.15 -24.89 -9.34
CA PRO A 1138 13.87 -24.33 -8.20
C PRO A 1138 14.07 -25.38 -7.12
N LEU A 1139 15.23 -25.32 -6.46
CA LEU A 1139 15.51 -26.15 -5.29
C LEU A 1139 14.59 -25.76 -4.14
N LYS A 1140 14.09 -26.76 -3.42
CA LYS A 1140 13.46 -26.51 -2.12
C LYS A 1140 14.54 -26.08 -1.13
N THR A 1141 14.30 -24.97 -0.45
CA THR A 1141 15.14 -24.55 0.67
C THR A 1141 14.93 -25.53 1.82
N THR A 1142 15.96 -26.30 2.17
CA THR A 1142 15.89 -27.31 3.23
C THR A 1142 16.77 -26.98 4.44
N ARG A 1143 17.66 -25.99 4.32
CA ARG A 1143 18.67 -25.63 5.32
C ARG A 1143 18.88 -24.12 5.39
N GLY A 1144 18.85 -23.53 6.59
CA GLY A 1144 19.02 -22.09 6.78
C GLY A 1144 20.46 -21.60 6.89
N ASP A 1145 21.43 -22.50 7.00
CA ASP A 1145 22.87 -22.27 7.15
C ASP A 1145 23.65 -22.37 5.83
N CYS A 1146 22.96 -22.66 4.73
CA CYS A 1146 23.49 -22.74 3.38
C CYS A 1146 22.85 -21.67 2.48
N PHE A 1147 23.46 -21.46 1.33
CA PHE A 1147 23.08 -20.44 0.36
C PHE A 1147 22.42 -21.09 -0.85
N TYR A 1148 21.23 -20.63 -1.24
CA TYR A 1148 20.45 -21.18 -2.34
C TYR A 1148 20.34 -20.11 -3.42
N HIS A 1149 20.85 -20.42 -4.60
CA HIS A 1149 20.78 -19.54 -5.75
C HIS A 1149 19.54 -19.85 -6.60
N CYS A 1150 19.02 -18.83 -7.28
CA CYS A 1150 17.90 -18.96 -8.19
C CYS A 1150 18.28 -19.84 -9.40
N THR A 1151 17.28 -20.36 -10.09
CA THR A 1151 17.47 -20.99 -11.41
C THR A 1151 18.05 -19.97 -12.39
N PRO A 1152 18.88 -20.41 -13.34
CA PRO A 1152 19.51 -19.51 -14.30
C PRO A 1152 18.43 -18.80 -15.14
N ALA A 1153 18.50 -17.47 -15.13
CA ALA A 1153 17.53 -16.59 -15.80
C ALA A 1153 18.19 -15.29 -16.25
N MET A 1154 17.66 -14.71 -17.33
CA MET A 1154 18.05 -13.39 -17.81
C MET A 1154 16.88 -12.39 -17.79
N LEU A 1155 17.16 -11.16 -17.39
CA LEU A 1155 16.29 -9.99 -17.51
C LEU A 1155 16.13 -9.59 -18.98
N ALA A 1156 14.89 -9.46 -19.41
CA ALA A 1156 14.55 -8.99 -20.75
C ALA A 1156 14.83 -7.48 -20.93
N PRO A 1157 15.28 -7.04 -22.11
CA PRO A 1157 15.44 -5.62 -22.42
C PRO A 1157 14.08 -4.91 -22.47
N LYS A 1158 14.06 -3.61 -22.12
CA LYS A 1158 12.85 -2.76 -22.23
C LYS A 1158 12.22 -2.71 -23.62
N ALA A 1159 13.00 -3.03 -24.67
CA ALA A 1159 12.53 -3.10 -26.05
C ALA A 1159 11.73 -4.38 -26.35
N TYR A 1160 11.59 -5.30 -25.40
CA TYR A 1160 10.79 -6.51 -25.57
C TYR A 1160 9.32 -6.23 -25.23
N GLU A 1161 8.51 -6.04 -26.25
CA GLU A 1161 7.12 -5.66 -26.14
C GLU A 1161 6.23 -6.88 -25.86
N ASN A 1162 5.10 -6.65 -25.20
CA ASN A 1162 4.05 -7.64 -24.86
C ASN A 1162 4.45 -8.72 -23.82
N LEU A 1163 5.51 -8.51 -23.04
CA LEU A 1163 5.91 -9.44 -21.98
C LEU A 1163 5.06 -9.18 -20.72
N HIS A 1164 4.20 -10.13 -20.34
CA HIS A 1164 3.18 -9.94 -19.29
C HIS A 1164 3.13 -11.04 -18.22
N ALA A 1165 3.73 -12.19 -18.49
CA ALA A 1165 3.92 -13.25 -17.51
C ALA A 1165 5.37 -13.29 -17.01
N CYS A 1166 5.56 -13.52 -15.72
CA CYS A 1166 6.85 -13.90 -15.16
C CYS A 1166 7.11 -15.38 -15.49
N GLU A 1167 7.97 -15.65 -16.46
CA GLU A 1167 8.51 -16.98 -16.73
C GLU A 1167 9.97 -17.04 -16.25
N GLU A 1168 10.32 -18.07 -15.49
CA GLU A 1168 11.70 -18.39 -15.11
C GLU A 1168 12.26 -19.43 -16.09
N GLY A 1169 13.27 -19.08 -16.88
CA GLY A 1169 13.96 -20.01 -17.80
C GLY A 1169 14.69 -19.33 -18.98
N ASP A 1170 15.91 -19.79 -19.27
CA ASP A 1170 16.79 -19.24 -20.33
C ASP A 1170 16.51 -19.79 -21.74
N GLU A 1171 15.68 -20.83 -21.89
CA GLU A 1171 15.45 -21.52 -23.17
C GLU A 1171 14.75 -20.61 -24.19
N ARG A 1172 13.82 -19.78 -23.70
CA ARG A 1172 13.14 -18.75 -24.50
C ARG A 1172 14.14 -17.73 -25.03
N VAL A 1173 15.09 -17.30 -24.19
CA VAL A 1173 16.14 -16.35 -24.56
C VAL A 1173 17.10 -16.98 -25.56
N ALA A 1174 17.50 -18.24 -25.36
CA ALA A 1174 18.36 -18.97 -26.29
C ALA A 1174 17.76 -19.05 -27.69
N GLY A 1175 16.46 -19.36 -27.82
CA GLY A 1175 15.77 -19.38 -29.11
C GLY A 1175 15.76 -18.01 -29.81
N ILE A 1176 15.60 -16.93 -29.05
CA ILE A 1176 15.65 -15.55 -29.56
C ILE A 1176 17.06 -15.21 -30.05
N VAL A 1177 18.08 -15.54 -29.28
CA VAL A 1177 19.49 -15.28 -29.63
C VAL A 1177 19.88 -16.03 -30.90
N HIS A 1178 19.54 -17.32 -31.02
CA HIS A 1178 19.76 -18.11 -32.24
C HIS A 1178 19.16 -17.44 -33.48
N ALA A 1179 17.92 -16.93 -33.36
CA ALA A 1179 17.21 -16.31 -34.48
C ALA A 1179 17.75 -14.93 -34.86
N LEU A 1180 18.22 -14.14 -33.88
CA LEU A 1180 18.83 -12.83 -34.10
C LEU A 1180 20.21 -12.95 -34.73
N GLU A 1181 21.01 -13.92 -34.28
CA GLU A 1181 22.34 -14.19 -34.81
C GLU A 1181 22.32 -14.99 -36.13
N GLY A 1182 21.16 -15.55 -36.50
CA GLY A 1182 20.98 -16.30 -37.74
C GLY A 1182 21.74 -17.63 -37.77
N TRP A 1183 21.86 -18.32 -36.63
CA TRP A 1183 22.54 -19.61 -36.58
C TRP A 1183 21.69 -20.71 -37.22
N ASP A 1184 22.25 -21.39 -38.23
CA ASP A 1184 21.56 -22.41 -39.03
C ASP A 1184 21.69 -23.84 -38.45
N THR A 1185 22.16 -23.95 -37.21
CA THR A 1185 22.41 -25.21 -36.51
C THR A 1185 21.33 -25.49 -35.47
N HIS A 1186 20.82 -26.71 -35.42
CA HIS A 1186 19.99 -27.14 -34.31
C HIS A 1186 20.86 -27.31 -33.03
N GLU A 1187 20.28 -27.00 -31.87
CA GLU A 1187 20.84 -27.28 -30.55
C GLU A 1187 19.93 -28.30 -29.84
N PHE A 1188 20.27 -29.59 -30.01
CA PHE A 1188 19.48 -30.74 -29.56
C PHE A 1188 20.40 -31.93 -29.24
N GLY A 1189 19.90 -32.95 -28.55
CA GLY A 1189 20.69 -34.14 -28.21
C GLY A 1189 21.94 -33.77 -27.42
N ASP A 1190 23.12 -34.24 -27.83
CA ASP A 1190 24.40 -33.93 -27.15
C ASP A 1190 25.08 -32.64 -27.71
N VAL A 1191 24.46 -31.95 -28.67
CA VAL A 1191 25.05 -30.77 -29.31
C VAL A 1191 24.94 -29.55 -28.40
N VAL A 1192 26.06 -28.87 -28.16
CA VAL A 1192 26.17 -27.64 -27.36
C VAL A 1192 26.89 -26.59 -28.21
N THR A 1193 26.29 -25.41 -28.34
CA THR A 1193 26.89 -24.24 -29.01
C THR A 1193 27.99 -23.66 -28.12
N ASP A 1194 29.01 -23.04 -28.70
CA ASP A 1194 30.09 -22.37 -27.94
C ASP A 1194 29.52 -21.42 -26.86
N VAL A 1195 29.72 -21.78 -25.60
CA VAL A 1195 29.15 -21.12 -24.41
C VAL A 1195 29.52 -19.63 -24.36
N ASP A 1196 30.76 -19.28 -24.70
CA ASP A 1196 31.23 -17.88 -24.68
C ASP A 1196 30.67 -17.08 -25.86
N LYS A 1197 30.41 -17.74 -26.99
CA LYS A 1197 29.72 -17.14 -28.13
C LYS A 1197 28.26 -16.81 -27.78
N VAL A 1198 27.54 -17.75 -27.16
CA VAL A 1198 26.13 -17.57 -26.76
C VAL A 1198 25.99 -16.47 -25.70
N TRP A 1199 26.87 -16.45 -24.70
CA TRP A 1199 26.90 -15.40 -23.67
C TRP A 1199 27.00 -13.99 -24.25
N ARG A 1200 28.00 -13.76 -25.11
CA ARG A 1200 28.23 -12.45 -25.73
C ARG A 1200 27.07 -12.01 -26.62
N ALA A 1201 26.48 -12.95 -27.36
CA ALA A 1201 25.31 -12.67 -28.20
C ALA A 1201 24.08 -12.27 -27.36
N ALA A 1202 23.82 -12.96 -26.24
CA ALA A 1202 22.72 -12.62 -25.34
C ALA A 1202 22.86 -11.20 -24.76
N LEU A 1203 24.06 -10.84 -24.28
CA LEU A 1203 24.36 -9.50 -23.78
C LEU A 1203 24.23 -8.43 -24.89
N ALA A 1204 24.71 -8.71 -26.10
CA ALA A 1204 24.58 -7.79 -27.24
C ALA A 1204 23.12 -7.56 -27.66
N CYS A 1205 22.26 -8.55 -27.44
CA CYS A 1205 20.81 -8.44 -27.63
C CYS A 1205 20.10 -7.63 -26.54
N GLY A 1206 20.80 -7.28 -25.45
CA GLY A 1206 20.29 -6.47 -24.34
C GLY A 1206 19.71 -7.27 -23.18
N PHE A 1207 19.87 -8.60 -23.19
CA PHE A 1207 19.55 -9.43 -22.03
C PHE A 1207 20.64 -9.29 -20.97
N LEU A 1208 20.26 -9.27 -19.69
CA LEU A 1208 21.20 -9.17 -18.56
C LEU A 1208 20.97 -10.34 -17.60
N PRO A 1209 22.00 -10.87 -16.93
CA PRO A 1209 21.80 -11.87 -15.89
C PRO A 1209 20.95 -11.30 -14.74
N PHE A 1210 20.04 -12.12 -14.19
CA PHE A 1210 19.10 -11.69 -13.16
C PHE A 1210 19.79 -11.17 -11.88
N ASP A 1211 20.90 -11.77 -11.46
CA ASP A 1211 21.61 -11.45 -10.22
C ASP A 1211 22.51 -10.19 -10.29
N ALA A 1212 22.45 -9.41 -11.39
CA ALA A 1212 23.26 -8.19 -11.56
C ALA A 1212 22.64 -6.89 -10.99
N ILE A 1213 21.53 -6.97 -10.24
CA ILE A 1213 20.82 -5.84 -9.59
C ILE A 1213 20.65 -6.14 -8.10
#